data_AF-W4GS48-F1
#
_entry.id   AF-W4GS48-F1
#
_cell.length_a   1.000
_cell.length_b   1.000
_cell.length_c   1.000
_cell.angle_alpha   90.00
_cell.angle_beta   90.00
_cell.angle_gamma   90.00
#
_symmetry.space_group_name_H-M   'P 1'
#
loop_
_entity.id
_entity.type
_entity.pdbx_description
1 polymer ?
#
loop_
_entity_poly.entity_id
_entity_poly.type
_entity_poly.pdbx_seq_one_letter_code
_entity_poly.pdbx_strand_id
1 'polypeptide(L)'
;MGNVASSTIGAPSSPLAPPVGHPKVHGMVSSSSPTASSSASSPRKQHVNQEQEPPVFRILSSDQRATTFDERIHLRRKSIPLKPHPIPQLVRASTFDPRMRHNAQAVGDVMYKRYFNVEETRDESLMLSAIPELDAPMEAIVVVDPFSTGMVLASEVMSRDYLCIVLYSDTLEVMQPLIKYIPKHMHTQFAAEIYHNGADHSMAALDVTIAHLKQVGVPIVGILPGAETGVMLADRVSDRMGLTTNGADGTEARRNKYAMGEKIRRAGLRAVKQCNATTWKQIVDFIENDLRPSPFQVIVKPVESAGSDDVFLCQSLDQVKKAFGTIQGKINHLGLENRATLVQEYLTGTEYVVDTVSRDGQHKVVAVWEYDKRAVNGAPFVYYGVILREASGPTILAIIAYIYKVLDALHIRHGPGHAEVKFVRGEPCLVEIGSRCHGGEGTYIPIVTPCIGYNQVGATLDAYFDPAAFDRLPPMPSKLHAHGCEAMLVSYATGTVSSFPGFPEIEAMPSYVSRSFHTHVGDVMPVTIDMFTTPGSVLLVHQDKTVLDQDYARLRELEHTGLWELRPLPTASTKPMQVVVVVDPFSTGAVVAQRVTSRGFTCICLYSNLLENMESVASLVPDGITLEFAATVEHVGENVQDTVDLLYAAATEVAKGGRVDIVAVIPGAETGVLLADAITEVLQTAGNDVAHTDARRDKYLMGEALRDAGIRAVKQAKCTEWSHVEAFMATLPTDKPLEVVLKPVNSAGTEDVTLCLSMEQAHATFSTILGKVNGLGLTNTCVLVQEFLDGDEYVIDTVSMEGRHKVTAIWKYDKRRVNDAAFVYFGLSIVPANDDVVNALIDYQFTVLDALGFRNGPGHGEVKFCRGSPVLIEVGARCHGGEGAWVPIADTCVGYNQVDVAVDVYVGRGHVFDALPERPRTLPQYGCEVMLVSYQDGVLRGLPGLAEINKMRSFLRQDMLVKVGDRIRRTIDMFTTPGSILLIHTDPAILDADRRRIRELEHGGLYAMETRS
;
A
#
# COMPACT_ATOMS: atom_id res chain seq x y z
N MET A 1 19.73 -53.21 -12.54
CA MET A 1 20.71 -54.32 -12.44
C MET A 1 21.66 -53.96 -11.30
N GLY A 2 22.04 -54.90 -10.42
CA GLY A 2 22.71 -54.60 -9.12
C GLY A 2 21.70 -54.14 -8.06
N ASN A 3 21.57 -54.68 -6.83
CA ASN A 3 22.36 -55.69 -6.09
C ASN A 3 23.77 -55.18 -5.67
N VAL A 4 24.28 -55.32 -4.42
CA VAL A 4 23.98 -56.22 -3.27
C VAL A 4 24.14 -55.49 -1.89
N ALA A 5 23.78 -56.17 -0.78
CA ALA A 5 23.98 -55.85 0.66
C ALA A 5 25.48 -55.72 1.11
N SER A 6 25.92 -55.61 2.39
CA SER A 6 25.43 -56.15 3.69
C SER A 6 26.16 -55.65 4.95
N SER A 7 25.47 -55.61 6.11
CA SER A 7 25.87 -55.98 7.53
C SER A 7 27.23 -55.50 8.14
N THR A 8 27.59 -55.59 9.44
CA THR A 8 27.09 -56.36 10.62
C THR A 8 27.59 -55.78 11.98
N ILE A 9 26.74 -55.81 13.02
CA ILE A 9 26.96 -55.99 14.50
C ILE A 9 28.30 -55.61 15.18
N GLY A 10 28.23 -54.92 16.34
CA GLY A 10 29.29 -54.87 17.38
C GLY A 10 28.85 -54.26 18.74
N ALA A 11 29.24 -54.86 19.87
CA ALA A 11 29.01 -54.46 21.28
C ALA A 11 30.27 -54.85 22.14
N PRO A 12 30.40 -54.67 23.48
CA PRO A 12 29.42 -54.23 24.51
C PRO A 12 29.93 -53.36 25.72
N SER A 13 28.97 -52.80 26.48
CA SER A 13 28.85 -52.67 27.97
C SER A 13 29.99 -52.20 28.95
N SER A 14 29.63 -51.20 29.79
CA SER A 14 29.72 -51.21 31.30
C SER A 14 31.05 -50.96 32.06
N PRO A 15 31.04 -50.59 33.39
CA PRO A 15 30.04 -49.82 34.17
C PRO A 15 30.57 -48.89 35.35
N LEU A 16 29.63 -48.13 35.96
CA LEU A 16 29.46 -47.80 37.41
C LEU A 16 30.46 -46.94 38.26
N ALA A 17 29.89 -45.96 38.99
CA ALA A 17 30.38 -45.41 40.28
C ALA A 17 29.25 -44.74 41.12
N PRO A 18 29.10 -45.03 42.44
CA PRO A 18 28.07 -44.44 43.34
C PRO A 18 28.62 -43.49 44.47
N PRO A 19 27.79 -42.83 45.32
CA PRO A 19 28.15 -41.55 45.98
C PRO A 19 27.94 -41.43 47.53
N VAL A 20 27.96 -40.18 48.04
CA VAL A 20 27.43 -39.63 49.35
C VAL A 20 28.42 -39.44 50.53
N GLY A 21 28.37 -38.25 51.18
CA GLY A 21 28.99 -37.96 52.50
C GLY A 21 28.81 -36.51 53.04
N HIS A 22 28.05 -36.35 54.14
CA HIS A 22 27.77 -35.09 54.90
C HIS A 22 28.12 -35.31 56.40
N PRO A 23 27.95 -34.36 57.36
CA PRO A 23 28.10 -32.87 57.40
C PRO A 23 28.85 -32.36 58.69
N LYS A 24 28.97 -31.03 58.91
CA LYS A 24 29.03 -30.26 60.22
C LYS A 24 29.57 -28.81 60.02
N VAL A 25 29.41 -27.78 60.90
CA VAL A 25 28.28 -27.26 61.73
C VAL A 25 28.70 -25.95 62.49
N HIS A 26 27.75 -25.02 62.70
CA HIS A 26 27.72 -23.83 63.63
C HIS A 26 28.58 -22.54 63.39
N GLY A 27 28.04 -21.41 63.91
CA GLY A 27 28.67 -20.08 64.08
C GLY A 27 28.24 -19.00 63.07
N MET A 28 27.22 -18.13 63.20
CA MET A 28 26.42 -17.52 64.30
C MET A 28 26.85 -16.07 64.70
N VAL A 29 25.87 -15.16 64.84
CA VAL A 29 25.89 -13.80 65.47
C VAL A 29 26.36 -12.57 64.64
N SER A 30 25.37 -11.77 64.17
CA SER A 30 25.10 -10.31 64.44
C SER A 30 26.22 -9.23 64.35
N SER A 31 25.98 -7.90 64.25
CA SER A 31 24.76 -7.04 64.14
C SER A 31 25.13 -5.57 63.78
N SER A 32 24.08 -4.74 63.58
CA SER A 32 23.96 -3.30 63.94
C SER A 32 24.69 -2.19 63.14
N SER A 33 23.85 -1.42 62.43
CA SER A 33 23.94 0.03 62.10
C SER A 33 23.78 0.92 63.37
N PRO A 34 23.45 2.25 63.34
CA PRO A 34 23.43 3.30 62.29
C PRO A 34 24.03 4.67 62.77
N THR A 35 23.54 5.80 62.22
CA THR A 35 23.54 7.22 62.70
C THR A 35 24.69 8.18 62.29
N ALA A 36 24.52 9.52 62.23
CA ALA A 36 23.35 10.38 61.89
C ALA A 36 23.73 11.89 61.86
N SER A 37 22.89 12.71 61.19
CA SER A 37 22.72 14.18 61.39
C SER A 37 23.86 15.10 60.86
N SER A 38 23.60 16.16 60.07
CA SER A 38 23.13 17.53 60.42
C SER A 38 24.29 18.50 60.77
N SER A 39 24.23 19.84 60.73
CA SER A 39 23.22 20.89 60.38
C SER A 39 23.98 22.21 60.11
N ALA A 40 23.47 23.38 59.70
CA ALA A 40 22.32 23.88 58.92
C ALA A 40 22.35 25.45 58.97
N SER A 41 21.77 26.22 58.02
CA SER A 41 21.26 27.60 58.27
C SER A 41 20.72 28.36 57.02
N SER A 42 19.86 29.36 57.29
CA SER A 42 19.39 30.42 56.37
C SER A 42 19.16 31.72 57.17
N PRO A 43 19.13 32.91 56.53
CA PRO A 43 17.86 33.70 56.51
C PRO A 43 17.66 34.46 55.16
N ARG A 44 16.48 34.86 54.65
CA ARG A 44 15.09 35.15 55.12
C ARG A 44 14.76 36.68 55.15
N LYS A 45 13.59 37.06 54.58
CA LYS A 45 12.93 38.41 54.42
C LYS A 45 13.17 39.11 53.06
N GLN A 46 12.28 39.96 52.50
CA GLN A 46 10.82 40.22 52.68
C GLN A 46 10.21 40.90 51.40
N HIS A 47 8.93 41.32 51.46
CA HIS A 47 8.11 41.93 50.37
C HIS A 47 8.49 43.36 49.93
N VAL A 48 7.99 43.78 48.74
CA VAL A 48 6.99 44.87 48.53
C VAL A 48 6.46 44.85 47.07
N ASN A 49 5.20 45.28 46.84
CA ASN A 49 4.60 45.49 45.50
C ASN A 49 4.78 46.93 45.01
N GLN A 50 4.88 47.15 43.69
CA GLN A 50 4.24 48.29 43.01
C GLN A 50 4.14 48.09 41.48
N GLU A 51 3.16 48.75 40.86
CA GLU A 51 2.83 48.69 39.44
C GLU A 51 3.36 49.92 38.67
N GLN A 52 3.65 49.79 37.38
CA GLN A 52 3.57 50.90 36.41
C GLN A 52 3.52 50.41 34.95
N GLU A 53 2.95 51.24 34.06
CA GLU A 53 2.44 50.87 32.73
C GLU A 53 3.39 51.22 31.54
N PRO A 54 3.08 50.79 30.28
CA PRO A 54 4.10 50.60 29.23
C PRO A 54 4.35 51.81 28.28
N PRO A 55 5.47 51.80 27.53
CA PRO A 55 5.72 52.75 26.45
C PRO A 55 5.10 52.32 25.11
N VAL A 56 4.54 53.27 24.36
CA VAL A 56 3.82 53.05 23.09
C VAL A 56 4.38 53.95 21.97
N PHE A 57 4.92 53.30 20.93
CA PHE A 57 5.09 53.76 19.54
C PHE A 57 5.93 55.01 19.19
N ARG A 58 6.55 54.95 17.99
CA ARG A 58 6.59 56.09 17.07
C ARG A 58 6.43 55.60 15.63
N ILE A 59 5.55 56.25 14.87
CA ILE A 59 5.32 56.02 13.44
C ILE A 59 6.05 57.11 12.63
N LEU A 60 6.54 56.79 11.42
CA LEU A 60 7.06 57.74 10.44
C LEU A 60 6.13 57.84 9.23
N SER A 61 6.09 59.00 8.58
CA SER A 61 5.06 59.38 7.60
C SER A 61 5.52 59.36 6.13
N SER A 62 4.55 59.51 5.23
CA SER A 62 4.59 59.24 3.78
C SER A 62 5.64 59.98 2.94
N ASP A 63 6.19 61.08 3.44
CA ASP A 63 6.82 62.12 2.62
C ASP A 63 8.34 62.26 2.83
N GLN A 64 8.96 61.37 3.59
CA GLN A 64 10.43 61.32 3.79
C GLN A 64 11.18 60.67 2.61
N ARG A 65 10.90 61.15 1.37
CA ARG A 65 11.63 60.87 0.12
C ARG A 65 12.64 62.02 -0.13
N ALA A 66 13.55 62.06 -1.13
CA ALA A 66 13.94 61.21 -2.28
C ALA A 66 15.48 61.42 -2.50
N THR A 67 16.21 61.10 -3.59
CA THR A 67 15.96 60.66 -4.99
C THR A 67 17.25 60.00 -5.55
N THR A 68 17.28 59.58 -6.84
CA THR A 68 18.46 59.18 -7.66
C THR A 68 19.24 57.92 -7.20
N PHE A 69 19.91 57.12 -8.03
CA PHE A 69 20.03 56.94 -9.50
C PHE A 69 20.11 55.40 -9.74
N ASP A 70 19.95 54.78 -10.91
CA ASP A 70 19.83 55.25 -12.32
C ASP A 70 18.75 54.42 -13.07
N GLU A 71 18.43 54.76 -14.32
CA GLU A 71 17.32 54.14 -15.09
C GLU A 71 17.70 52.94 -15.97
N ARG A 72 16.86 51.88 -15.91
CA ARG A 72 16.24 51.33 -17.12
C ARG A 72 14.93 50.58 -16.85
N ILE A 73 14.05 50.59 -17.85
CA ILE A 73 12.63 50.21 -17.78
C ILE A 73 12.46 48.71 -18.06
N HIS A 74 11.56 48.02 -17.34
CA HIS A 74 10.57 47.08 -17.92
C HIS A 74 9.40 46.80 -16.94
N LEU A 75 8.33 46.25 -17.51
CA LEU A 75 6.93 46.23 -17.02
C LEU A 75 6.70 45.63 -15.62
N ARG A 76 5.63 46.11 -14.95
CA ARG A 76 5.22 45.64 -13.61
C ARG A 76 4.20 44.50 -13.69
N ARG A 77 4.56 43.31 -13.23
CA ARG A 77 3.58 42.27 -12.85
C ARG A 77 2.71 42.79 -11.68
N LYS A 78 1.39 42.58 -11.75
CA LYS A 78 0.47 42.67 -10.60
C LYS A 78 0.12 41.27 -10.14
N SER A 79 0.54 40.87 -8.95
CA SER A 79 0.01 39.69 -8.27
C SER A 79 -1.36 40.01 -7.65
N ILE A 80 -2.30 39.08 -7.77
CA ILE A 80 -3.60 39.13 -7.08
C ILE A 80 -3.52 38.15 -5.90
N PRO A 81 -3.51 38.61 -4.63
CA PRO A 81 -3.56 37.71 -3.50
C PRO A 81 -4.98 37.18 -3.30
N LEU A 82 -5.18 35.88 -3.46
CA LEU A 82 -6.42 35.19 -3.12
C LEU A 82 -6.34 34.56 -1.73
N LYS A 83 -7.50 34.34 -1.11
CA LYS A 83 -7.62 33.65 0.17
C LYS A 83 -7.74 32.14 -0.06
N PRO A 84 -7.18 31.29 0.82
CA PRO A 84 -7.38 29.85 0.72
C PRO A 84 -8.88 29.53 0.90
N HIS A 85 -9.42 28.74 -0.03
CA HIS A 85 -10.72 28.11 0.13
C HIS A 85 -10.53 26.73 0.80
N PRO A 86 -11.40 26.31 1.74
CA PRO A 86 -11.31 25.00 2.35
C PRO A 86 -11.73 23.92 1.36
N ILE A 87 -10.76 23.13 0.88
CA ILE A 87 -11.02 21.90 0.13
C ILE A 87 -11.59 20.84 1.10
N PRO A 88 -12.56 20.00 0.69
CA PRO A 88 -13.09 18.93 1.54
C PRO A 88 -11.98 17.96 1.99
N GLN A 89 -12.00 17.55 3.25
CA GLN A 89 -11.08 16.52 3.75
C GLN A 89 -11.36 15.19 3.05
N LEU A 90 -10.31 14.60 2.46
CA LEU A 90 -10.38 13.29 1.82
C LEU A 90 -10.85 12.22 2.81
N VAL A 91 -11.77 11.37 2.36
CA VAL A 91 -12.50 10.43 3.23
C VAL A 91 -11.65 9.20 3.52
N ARG A 92 -10.67 9.34 4.44
CA ARG A 92 -9.95 8.17 4.97
C ARG A 92 -10.95 7.20 5.62
N ALA A 93 -10.77 5.92 5.34
CA ALA A 93 -11.81 4.90 5.44
C ALA A 93 -12.25 4.58 6.88
N SER A 94 -13.40 3.91 7.02
CA SER A 94 -14.06 3.63 8.29
C SER A 94 -13.25 2.74 9.25
N THR A 95 -13.46 3.00 10.53
CA THR A 95 -13.12 2.15 11.67
C THR A 95 -13.95 0.86 11.68
N PHE A 96 -13.50 -0.15 12.43
CA PHE A 96 -14.18 -1.44 12.54
C PHE A 96 -15.54 -1.31 13.23
N ASP A 97 -16.64 -1.42 12.48
CA ASP A 97 -17.99 -1.45 13.05
C ASP A 97 -18.41 -2.89 13.39
N PRO A 98 -18.68 -3.22 14.68
CA PRO A 98 -19.14 -4.56 15.08
C PRO A 98 -20.42 -5.03 14.38
N ARG A 99 -21.20 -4.13 13.76
CA ARG A 99 -22.38 -4.48 12.95
C ARG A 99 -22.04 -5.23 11.65
N MET A 100 -20.80 -5.17 11.16
CA MET A 100 -20.40 -5.89 9.93
C MET A 100 -20.45 -7.41 10.09
N ARG A 101 -20.42 -7.94 11.34
CA ARG A 101 -20.59 -9.38 11.64
C ARG A 101 -21.96 -9.98 11.25
N HIS A 102 -22.89 -9.20 10.70
CA HIS A 102 -24.26 -9.66 10.38
C HIS A 102 -24.71 -9.37 8.94
N ASN A 103 -23.86 -8.84 8.05
CA ASN A 103 -24.26 -8.52 6.67
C ASN A 103 -23.29 -9.10 5.63
N ALA A 104 -23.68 -10.23 5.02
CA ALA A 104 -22.83 -10.98 4.08
C ALA A 104 -22.44 -10.21 2.80
N GLN A 105 -23.10 -9.10 2.48
CA GLN A 105 -22.69 -8.23 1.35
C GLN A 105 -21.59 -7.23 1.72
N ALA A 106 -21.35 -6.95 3.01
CA ALA A 106 -20.39 -5.93 3.46
C ALA A 106 -18.93 -6.43 3.53
N VAL A 107 -18.68 -7.71 3.27
CA VAL A 107 -17.34 -8.33 3.36
C VAL A 107 -16.44 -7.93 2.18
N GLY A 108 -17.00 -7.42 1.08
CA GLY A 108 -16.25 -7.16 -0.16
C GLY A 108 -15.24 -6.01 -0.14
N ASP A 109 -15.35 -5.06 0.79
CA ASP A 109 -14.57 -3.81 0.72
C ASP A 109 -13.19 -3.87 1.42
N VAL A 110 -12.82 -4.99 2.06
CA VAL A 110 -11.57 -5.09 2.84
C VAL A 110 -10.33 -5.27 1.95
N MET A 111 -10.49 -5.87 0.76
CA MET A 111 -9.46 -5.93 -0.29
C MET A 111 -8.95 -4.54 -0.72
N TYR A 112 -9.73 -3.48 -0.51
CA TYR A 112 -9.42 -2.13 -0.99
C TYR A 112 -8.11 -1.54 -0.42
N LYS A 113 -7.73 -1.89 0.82
CA LYS A 113 -6.57 -1.29 1.52
C LYS A 113 -5.26 -2.07 1.40
N ARG A 114 -5.23 -3.18 0.65
CA ARG A 114 -4.42 -4.34 1.10
C ARG A 114 -2.89 -4.22 0.98
N TYR A 115 -2.34 -3.31 0.14
CA TYR A 115 -0.88 -3.27 -0.10
C TYR A 115 -0.19 -1.90 -0.25
N PHE A 116 -0.87 -0.80 -0.60
CA PHE A 116 -0.16 0.44 -0.96
C PHE A 116 -0.71 1.71 -0.29
N ASN A 117 0.02 2.22 0.70
CA ASN A 117 -0.14 3.57 1.26
C ASN A 117 0.54 4.66 0.39
N VAL A 118 0.72 4.39 -0.92
CA VAL A 118 1.26 5.36 -1.88
C VAL A 118 0.09 6.19 -2.42
N GLU A 119 -0.35 7.18 -1.64
CA GLU A 119 -1.23 8.23 -2.17
C GLU A 119 -0.40 9.12 -3.11
N GLU A 120 -0.72 9.12 -4.41
CA GLU A 120 -0.08 9.97 -5.42
C GLU A 120 -0.24 11.46 -5.02
N THR A 121 0.89 12.14 -4.80
CA THR A 121 0.93 13.51 -4.30
C THR A 121 0.61 14.53 -5.40
N ARG A 122 0.12 15.71 -4.98
CA ARG A 122 -0.17 16.84 -5.87
C ARG A 122 0.75 18.01 -5.56
N ASP A 123 1.29 18.61 -6.61
CA ASP A 123 2.14 19.80 -6.48
C ASP A 123 1.26 21.06 -6.29
N GLU A 124 1.07 21.46 -5.03
CA GLU A 124 0.34 22.66 -4.65
C GLU A 124 0.96 23.97 -5.19
N SER A 125 2.19 23.94 -5.73
CA SER A 125 2.85 25.10 -6.33
C SER A 125 2.47 25.37 -7.79
N LEU A 126 1.82 24.40 -8.48
CA LEU A 126 1.34 24.53 -9.86
C LEU A 126 0.05 25.38 -9.98
N MET A 127 0.12 26.65 -9.55
CA MET A 127 -1.01 27.58 -9.56
C MET A 127 -0.78 28.74 -10.54
N LEU A 128 -1.19 28.50 -11.80
CA LEU A 128 -1.27 29.43 -12.94
C LEU A 128 0.07 30.03 -13.42
N SER A 129 0.45 29.75 -14.68
CA SER A 129 1.51 30.48 -15.36
C SER A 129 1.01 31.86 -15.84
N ALA A 130 1.93 32.76 -16.18
CA ALA A 130 1.59 34.17 -16.42
C ALA A 130 0.94 34.40 -17.80
N ILE A 131 -0.25 35.00 -17.81
CA ILE A 131 -0.97 35.45 -19.01
C ILE A 131 -0.15 36.54 -19.74
N PRO A 132 0.14 36.41 -21.05
CA PRO A 132 0.71 37.48 -21.87
C PRO A 132 -0.30 38.60 -22.14
N GLU A 133 0.17 39.84 -22.30
CA GLU A 133 -0.64 40.89 -22.93
C GLU A 133 -0.68 40.61 -24.44
N LEU A 134 -1.88 40.40 -25.01
CA LEU A 134 -2.10 40.01 -26.40
C LEU A 134 -2.73 41.17 -27.19
N ASP A 135 -2.01 41.69 -28.19
CA ASP A 135 -2.38 42.88 -28.97
C ASP A 135 -3.37 42.60 -30.14
N ALA A 136 -3.93 41.40 -30.26
CA ALA A 136 -4.78 41.00 -31.40
C ALA A 136 -6.00 40.15 -31.00
N PRO A 137 -7.17 40.32 -31.65
CA PRO A 137 -8.39 39.57 -31.38
C PRO A 137 -8.39 38.22 -32.12
N MET A 138 -7.42 37.34 -31.81
CA MET A 138 -7.39 35.97 -32.34
C MET A 138 -8.22 35.02 -31.48
N GLU A 139 -8.81 34.02 -32.11
CA GLU A 139 -9.57 32.96 -31.43
C GLU A 139 -8.64 31.90 -30.83
N ALA A 140 -9.11 31.20 -29.80
CA ALA A 140 -8.32 30.25 -29.03
C ALA A 140 -8.95 28.85 -28.99
N ILE A 141 -8.08 27.84 -29.03
CA ILE A 141 -8.42 26.43 -28.85
C ILE A 141 -7.70 25.93 -27.60
N VAL A 142 -8.42 25.23 -26.73
CA VAL A 142 -7.84 24.61 -25.53
C VAL A 142 -7.43 23.18 -25.87
N VAL A 143 -6.18 22.82 -25.62
CA VAL A 143 -5.73 21.42 -25.64
C VAL A 143 -5.61 20.93 -24.20
N VAL A 144 -6.38 19.91 -23.86
CA VAL A 144 -6.40 19.29 -22.53
C VAL A 144 -5.38 18.16 -22.48
N ASP A 145 -4.40 18.25 -21.58
CA ASP A 145 -3.24 17.35 -21.48
C ASP A 145 -2.51 17.14 -22.82
N PRO A 146 -1.68 18.10 -23.27
CA PRO A 146 -0.92 18.02 -24.50
C PRO A 146 0.29 17.05 -24.38
N PHE A 147 0.05 15.79 -24.02
CA PHE A 147 1.09 14.76 -23.91
C PHE A 147 1.15 13.87 -25.16
N SER A 148 2.34 13.38 -25.52
CA SER A 148 2.59 12.65 -26.78
C SER A 148 2.00 13.39 -27.99
N THR A 149 1.14 12.75 -28.78
CA THR A 149 0.38 13.35 -29.90
C THR A 149 -0.39 14.63 -29.52
N GLY A 150 -0.75 14.83 -28.25
CA GLY A 150 -1.32 16.09 -27.77
C GLY A 150 -0.41 17.32 -27.99
N MET A 151 0.91 17.15 -27.98
CA MET A 151 1.87 18.20 -28.34
C MET A 151 1.77 18.56 -29.83
N VAL A 152 1.52 17.57 -30.69
CA VAL A 152 1.38 17.76 -32.14
C VAL A 152 0.03 18.41 -32.46
N LEU A 153 -1.03 18.04 -31.75
CA LEU A 153 -2.32 18.75 -31.80
C LEU A 153 -2.17 20.22 -31.38
N ALA A 154 -1.45 20.51 -30.29
CA ALA A 154 -1.15 21.88 -29.88
C ALA A 154 -0.32 22.64 -30.93
N SER A 155 0.66 22.00 -31.57
CA SER A 155 1.46 22.60 -32.65
C SER A 155 0.65 22.87 -33.93
N GLU A 156 -0.33 22.02 -34.27
CA GLU A 156 -1.21 22.17 -35.44
C GLU A 156 -2.41 23.11 -35.17
N VAL A 157 -2.75 23.37 -33.90
CA VAL A 157 -3.57 24.52 -33.50
C VAL A 157 -2.82 25.83 -33.81
N MET A 158 -1.55 25.92 -33.40
CA MET A 158 -0.71 27.11 -33.60
C MET A 158 -0.27 27.32 -35.06
N SER A 159 -0.28 26.30 -35.91
CA SER A 159 0.00 26.42 -37.35
C SER A 159 -1.15 27.04 -38.15
N ARG A 160 -2.36 27.08 -37.56
CA ARG A 160 -3.62 27.53 -38.19
C ARG A 160 -4.11 28.88 -37.67
N ASP A 161 -3.19 29.74 -37.23
CA ASP A 161 -3.45 31.09 -36.69
C ASP A 161 -4.37 31.15 -35.44
N TYR A 162 -4.62 30.02 -34.76
CA TYR A 162 -5.30 29.99 -33.46
C TYR A 162 -4.32 30.10 -32.28
N LEU A 163 -4.76 30.75 -31.20
CA LEU A 163 -4.07 30.71 -29.91
C LEU A 163 -4.26 29.35 -29.23
N CYS A 164 -3.17 28.67 -28.88
CA CYS A 164 -3.25 27.46 -28.08
C CYS A 164 -3.26 27.80 -26.58
N ILE A 165 -4.29 27.38 -25.86
CA ILE A 165 -4.35 27.38 -24.39
C ILE A 165 -4.16 25.93 -23.92
N VAL A 166 -3.32 25.72 -22.91
CA VAL A 166 -3.13 24.40 -22.31
C VAL A 166 -3.94 24.29 -21.02
N LEU A 167 -4.65 23.17 -20.86
CA LEU A 167 -5.35 22.79 -19.64
C LEU A 167 -4.86 21.42 -19.17
N TYR A 168 -4.14 21.36 -18.05
CA TYR A 168 -3.78 20.10 -17.42
C TYR A 168 -4.93 19.57 -16.56
N SER A 169 -5.24 18.28 -16.65
CA SER A 169 -6.42 17.70 -15.97
C SER A 169 -6.30 17.60 -14.45
N ASP A 170 -5.07 17.55 -13.94
CA ASP A 170 -4.76 17.46 -12.51
C ASP A 170 -3.35 18.03 -12.24
N THR A 171 -2.91 17.98 -10.99
CA THR A 171 -1.58 18.43 -10.51
C THR A 171 -0.73 17.30 -9.90
N LEU A 172 -0.99 16.05 -10.29
CA LEU A 172 -0.28 14.85 -9.80
C LEU A 172 1.23 14.90 -10.11
N GLU A 173 2.07 14.40 -9.21
CA GLU A 173 3.53 14.37 -9.43
C GLU A 173 3.95 13.52 -10.63
N VAL A 174 3.23 12.45 -10.98
CA VAL A 174 3.44 11.67 -12.22
C VAL A 174 3.29 12.51 -13.49
N MET A 175 2.52 13.60 -13.45
CA MET A 175 2.36 14.52 -14.59
C MET A 175 3.57 15.44 -14.74
N GLN A 176 4.37 15.65 -13.70
CA GLN A 176 5.57 16.50 -13.77
C GLN A 176 6.61 16.00 -14.80
N PRO A 177 6.96 14.70 -14.89
CA PRO A 177 7.71 14.14 -16.02
C PRO A 177 7.04 14.40 -17.38
N LEU A 178 5.73 14.18 -17.51
CA LEU A 178 4.99 14.33 -18.77
C LEU A 178 5.00 15.78 -19.27
N ILE A 179 4.83 16.75 -18.37
CA ILE A 179 4.97 18.19 -18.65
C ILE A 179 6.42 18.50 -19.07
N LYS A 180 7.43 17.93 -18.41
CA LYS A 180 8.86 18.17 -18.73
C LYS A 180 9.30 17.58 -20.08
N TYR A 181 8.54 16.68 -20.68
CA TYR A 181 8.76 16.23 -22.07
C TYR A 181 8.24 17.23 -23.12
N ILE A 182 7.37 18.17 -22.75
CA ILE A 182 6.94 19.23 -23.66
C ILE A 182 8.14 20.16 -23.96
N PRO A 183 8.46 20.45 -25.23
CA PRO A 183 9.62 21.28 -25.56
C PRO A 183 9.53 22.67 -24.95
N LYS A 184 10.61 23.14 -24.31
CA LYS A 184 10.66 24.46 -23.63
C LYS A 184 10.29 25.66 -24.50
N HIS A 185 10.42 25.57 -25.82
CA HIS A 185 9.98 26.62 -26.75
C HIS A 185 8.45 26.63 -26.95
N MET A 186 7.80 25.47 -26.85
CA MET A 186 6.35 25.32 -27.01
C MET A 186 5.61 25.95 -25.81
N HIS A 187 6.13 25.76 -24.59
CA HIS A 187 5.69 26.51 -23.40
C HIS A 187 5.70 28.04 -23.59
N THR A 188 6.66 28.58 -24.35
CA THR A 188 6.71 30.02 -24.65
C THR A 188 5.81 30.47 -25.81
N GLN A 189 5.06 29.55 -26.42
CA GLN A 189 4.10 29.82 -27.49
C GLN A 189 2.64 29.66 -27.03
N PHE A 190 2.38 28.95 -25.93
CA PHE A 190 1.05 28.85 -25.33
C PHE A 190 0.55 30.21 -24.82
N ALA A 191 -0.73 30.53 -25.07
CA ALA A 191 -1.37 31.76 -24.61
C ALA A 191 -1.67 31.74 -23.10
N ALA A 192 -1.85 30.55 -22.51
CA ALA A 192 -1.89 30.32 -21.07
C ALA A 192 -1.68 28.83 -20.76
N GLU A 193 -1.17 28.51 -19.56
CA GLU A 193 -1.21 27.16 -18.98
C GLU A 193 -2.05 27.19 -17.70
N ILE A 194 -3.12 26.40 -17.68
CA ILE A 194 -4.11 26.33 -16.60
C ILE A 194 -4.14 24.91 -16.05
N TYR A 195 -4.33 24.77 -14.74
CA TYR A 195 -4.41 23.50 -14.05
C TYR A 195 -5.83 23.32 -13.48
N HIS A 196 -6.41 22.13 -13.66
CA HIS A 196 -7.62 21.70 -12.97
C HIS A 196 -7.25 20.91 -11.71
N ASN A 197 -8.17 20.84 -10.74
CA ASN A 197 -8.02 19.95 -9.58
C ASN A 197 -8.78 18.65 -9.89
N GLY A 198 -8.08 17.66 -10.45
CA GLY A 198 -8.71 16.41 -10.88
C GLY A 198 -9.35 15.60 -9.75
N ALA A 199 -8.94 15.83 -8.49
CA ALA A 199 -9.60 15.23 -7.31
C ALA A 199 -11.02 15.76 -7.05
N ASP A 200 -11.32 17.00 -7.43
CA ASP A 200 -12.64 17.62 -7.19
C ASP A 200 -13.51 17.51 -8.44
N HIS A 201 -14.22 16.38 -8.55
CA HIS A 201 -15.17 16.15 -9.64
C HIS A 201 -16.43 17.03 -9.57
N SER A 202 -16.58 17.95 -8.61
CA SER A 202 -17.78 18.79 -8.48
C SER A 202 -17.94 19.79 -9.62
N MET A 203 -19.17 20.32 -9.75
CA MET A 203 -19.43 21.44 -10.67
C MET A 203 -18.74 22.74 -10.24
N ALA A 204 -18.36 22.89 -8.96
CA ALA A 204 -17.68 24.08 -8.46
C ALA A 204 -16.24 24.16 -8.98
N ALA A 205 -15.48 23.07 -8.92
CA ALA A 205 -14.13 23.01 -9.51
C ALA A 205 -14.15 23.19 -11.03
N LEU A 206 -15.14 22.61 -11.72
CA LEU A 206 -15.33 22.80 -13.16
C LEU A 206 -15.62 24.28 -13.51
N ASP A 207 -16.52 24.93 -12.77
CA ASP A 207 -16.84 26.35 -12.96
C ASP A 207 -15.64 27.28 -12.62
N VAL A 208 -14.76 26.89 -11.68
CA VAL A 208 -13.49 27.59 -11.40
C VAL A 208 -12.52 27.46 -12.58
N THR A 209 -12.32 26.28 -13.14
CA THR A 209 -11.48 26.09 -14.35
C THR A 209 -12.02 26.90 -15.53
N ILE A 210 -13.35 26.96 -15.70
CA ILE A 210 -14.01 27.79 -16.72
C ILE A 210 -13.83 29.29 -16.43
N ALA A 211 -13.79 29.71 -15.17
CA ALA A 211 -13.48 31.08 -14.79
C ALA A 211 -12.03 31.46 -15.14
N HIS A 212 -11.05 30.57 -14.91
CA HIS A 212 -9.66 30.79 -15.32
C HIS A 212 -9.51 30.85 -16.85
N LEU A 213 -10.16 29.94 -17.59
CA LEU A 213 -10.19 29.98 -19.06
C LEU A 213 -10.74 31.30 -19.60
N LYS A 214 -11.82 31.83 -19.00
CA LYS A 214 -12.39 33.13 -19.37
C LYS A 214 -11.53 34.33 -18.96
N GLN A 215 -10.65 34.19 -17.97
CA GLN A 215 -9.72 35.25 -17.54
C GLN A 215 -8.55 35.46 -18.51
N VAL A 216 -8.29 34.54 -19.44
CA VAL A 216 -7.30 34.73 -20.54
C VAL A 216 -7.75 35.85 -21.50
N GLY A 217 -9.06 36.17 -21.54
CA GLY A 217 -9.58 37.37 -22.24
C GLY A 217 -9.79 37.22 -23.75
N VAL A 218 -9.56 36.02 -24.30
CA VAL A 218 -9.70 35.71 -25.74
C VAL A 218 -10.94 34.84 -26.03
N PRO A 219 -11.52 34.87 -27.24
CA PRO A 219 -12.64 34.02 -27.60
C PRO A 219 -12.20 32.55 -27.72
N ILE A 220 -12.67 31.68 -26.82
CA ILE A 220 -12.41 30.24 -26.89
C ILE A 220 -13.48 29.58 -27.77
N VAL A 221 -13.06 28.94 -28.86
CA VAL A 221 -13.94 28.34 -29.88
C VAL A 221 -14.00 26.81 -29.84
N GLY A 222 -13.07 26.15 -29.15
CA GLY A 222 -13.09 24.70 -28.97
C GLY A 222 -12.14 24.21 -27.87
N ILE A 223 -12.40 22.98 -27.41
CA ILE A 223 -11.65 22.31 -26.34
C ILE A 223 -11.48 20.85 -26.75
N LEU A 224 -10.23 20.37 -26.81
CA LEU A 224 -9.86 19.09 -27.40
C LEU A 224 -8.99 18.26 -26.45
N PRO A 225 -9.22 16.95 -26.29
CA PRO A 225 -8.34 16.10 -25.50
C PRO A 225 -7.08 15.71 -26.29
N GLY A 226 -5.91 16.08 -25.77
CA GLY A 226 -4.60 15.64 -26.29
C GLY A 226 -4.20 14.24 -25.84
N ALA A 227 -4.65 13.81 -24.65
CA ALA A 227 -4.34 12.51 -24.04
C ALA A 227 -5.55 11.88 -23.32
N GLU A 228 -5.44 10.60 -22.91
CA GLU A 228 -6.51 9.85 -22.20
C GLU A 228 -6.99 10.51 -20.90
N THR A 229 -6.09 11.18 -20.17
CA THR A 229 -6.41 11.92 -18.95
C THR A 229 -7.34 13.11 -19.24
N GLY A 230 -7.17 13.75 -20.39
CA GLY A 230 -7.91 14.95 -20.78
C GLY A 230 -9.34 14.71 -21.29
N VAL A 231 -9.68 13.48 -21.72
CA VAL A 231 -10.97 13.16 -22.39
C VAL A 231 -12.18 13.62 -21.57
N MET A 232 -12.27 13.20 -20.31
CA MET A 232 -13.44 13.50 -19.47
C MET A 232 -13.52 14.98 -19.07
N LEU A 233 -12.39 15.69 -18.98
CA LEU A 233 -12.38 17.12 -18.71
C LEU A 233 -12.73 17.93 -19.97
N ALA A 234 -12.21 17.55 -21.14
CA ALA A 234 -12.53 18.19 -22.42
C ALA A 234 -14.04 18.12 -22.72
N ASP A 235 -14.66 16.95 -22.57
CA ASP A 235 -16.11 16.76 -22.71
C ASP A 235 -16.88 17.68 -21.75
N ARG A 236 -16.54 17.65 -20.44
CA ARG A 236 -17.26 18.41 -19.41
C ARG A 236 -17.11 19.92 -19.55
N VAL A 237 -15.93 20.42 -19.92
CA VAL A 237 -15.69 21.87 -20.06
C VAL A 237 -16.32 22.39 -21.36
N SER A 238 -16.22 21.66 -22.48
CA SER A 238 -16.83 22.05 -23.76
C SER A 238 -18.36 22.13 -23.66
N ASP A 239 -19.01 21.10 -23.11
CA ASP A 239 -20.45 21.04 -22.87
C ASP A 239 -20.93 22.17 -21.93
N ARG A 240 -20.24 22.34 -20.79
CA ARG A 240 -20.54 23.42 -19.83
C ARG A 240 -20.31 24.83 -20.39
N MET A 241 -19.47 24.98 -21.43
CA MET A 241 -19.27 26.24 -22.15
C MET A 241 -20.17 26.42 -23.38
N GLY A 242 -20.94 25.40 -23.79
CA GLY A 242 -21.79 25.45 -24.98
C GLY A 242 -21.02 25.38 -26.30
N LEU A 243 -19.84 24.76 -26.30
CA LEU A 243 -19.00 24.54 -27.48
C LEU A 243 -19.30 23.18 -28.13
N THR A 244 -18.76 22.95 -29.33
CA THR A 244 -18.79 21.64 -30.00
C THR A 244 -18.22 20.55 -29.08
N THR A 245 -19.00 19.50 -28.82
CA THR A 245 -18.73 18.54 -27.73
C THR A 245 -19.36 17.17 -27.99
N ASN A 246 -18.86 16.13 -27.31
CA ASN A 246 -19.55 14.83 -27.18
C ASN A 246 -20.47 14.75 -25.94
N GLY A 247 -20.63 15.87 -25.22
CA GLY A 247 -21.49 16.05 -24.04
C GLY A 247 -20.90 15.43 -22.77
N ALA A 248 -21.20 15.99 -21.59
CA ALA A 248 -20.76 15.38 -20.33
C ALA A 248 -21.42 14.00 -20.09
N ASP A 249 -22.64 13.79 -20.58
CA ASP A 249 -23.41 12.57 -20.37
C ASP A 249 -22.75 11.33 -21.00
N GLY A 250 -22.29 10.42 -20.13
CA GLY A 250 -21.67 9.16 -20.53
C GLY A 250 -20.24 9.29 -21.05
N THR A 251 -19.53 10.38 -20.71
CA THR A 251 -18.08 10.55 -20.98
C THR A 251 -17.20 9.47 -20.36
N GLU A 252 -17.58 8.94 -19.19
CA GLU A 252 -16.93 7.80 -18.53
C GLU A 252 -16.76 6.60 -19.49
N ALA A 253 -17.79 6.28 -20.28
CA ALA A 253 -17.76 5.17 -21.23
C ALA A 253 -16.93 5.45 -22.51
N ARG A 254 -16.31 6.63 -22.63
CA ARG A 254 -15.33 6.98 -23.67
C ARG A 254 -13.87 6.89 -23.17
N ARG A 255 -13.67 6.42 -21.93
CA ARG A 255 -12.35 6.22 -21.27
C ARG A 255 -12.26 4.92 -20.47
N ASN A 256 -13.22 4.70 -19.57
CA ASN A 256 -13.25 3.54 -18.69
C ASN A 256 -13.63 2.27 -19.50
N LYS A 257 -12.66 1.35 -19.62
CA LYS A 257 -12.77 0.14 -20.45
C LYS A 257 -13.98 -0.74 -20.10
N TYR A 258 -14.37 -0.79 -18.82
CA TYR A 258 -15.57 -1.53 -18.39
C TYR A 258 -16.85 -0.81 -18.85
N ALA A 259 -17.04 0.46 -18.46
CA ALA A 259 -18.24 1.23 -18.81
C ALA A 259 -18.47 1.32 -20.33
N MET A 260 -17.38 1.42 -21.10
CA MET A 260 -17.35 1.33 -22.56
C MET A 260 -17.97 0.02 -23.08
N GLY A 261 -17.45 -1.13 -22.62
CA GLY A 261 -17.98 -2.45 -23.00
C GLY A 261 -19.45 -2.66 -22.58
N GLU A 262 -19.86 -2.13 -21.42
CA GLU A 262 -21.26 -2.17 -20.99
C GLU A 262 -22.18 -1.32 -21.88
N LYS A 263 -21.75 -0.12 -22.29
CA LYS A 263 -22.52 0.77 -23.18
C LYS A 263 -22.68 0.15 -24.57
N ILE A 264 -21.62 -0.43 -25.13
CA ILE A 264 -21.64 -1.16 -26.41
C ILE A 264 -22.58 -2.37 -26.35
N ARG A 265 -22.54 -3.17 -25.28
CA ARG A 265 -23.41 -4.36 -25.13
C ARG A 265 -24.88 -3.98 -24.96
N ARG A 266 -25.18 -2.88 -24.25
CA ARG A 266 -26.54 -2.32 -24.11
C ARG A 266 -27.10 -1.81 -25.45
N ALA A 267 -26.24 -1.38 -26.37
CA ALA A 267 -26.61 -1.04 -27.75
C ALA A 267 -26.83 -2.27 -28.66
N GLY A 268 -26.74 -3.50 -28.13
CA GLY A 268 -26.95 -4.74 -28.89
C GLY A 268 -25.78 -5.12 -29.82
N LEU A 269 -24.62 -4.48 -29.66
CA LEU A 269 -23.40 -4.80 -30.40
C LEU A 269 -22.60 -5.87 -29.66
N ARG A 270 -21.77 -6.64 -30.38
CA ARG A 270 -20.78 -7.50 -29.73
C ARG A 270 -19.83 -6.63 -28.91
N ALA A 271 -19.71 -6.95 -27.63
CA ALA A 271 -18.72 -6.39 -26.71
C ALA A 271 -18.04 -7.55 -25.99
N VAL A 272 -16.77 -7.35 -25.61
CA VAL A 272 -15.99 -8.32 -24.85
C VAL A 272 -16.74 -8.73 -23.56
N LYS A 273 -16.79 -10.03 -23.27
CA LYS A 273 -17.23 -10.53 -21.96
C LYS A 273 -16.25 -10.04 -20.89
N GLN A 274 -16.77 -9.45 -19.81
CA GLN A 274 -15.93 -8.81 -18.79
C GLN A 274 -16.57 -8.79 -17.40
N CYS A 275 -15.73 -8.74 -16.37
CA CYS A 275 -16.08 -8.45 -14.98
C CYS A 275 -15.16 -7.34 -14.46
N ASN A 276 -15.74 -6.37 -13.76
CA ASN A 276 -15.00 -5.35 -13.01
C ASN A 276 -15.00 -5.75 -11.54
N ALA A 277 -13.89 -6.31 -11.05
CA ALA A 277 -13.82 -6.97 -9.76
C ALA A 277 -13.01 -6.16 -8.74
N THR A 278 -13.60 -5.92 -7.57
CA THR A 278 -12.91 -5.43 -6.37
C THR A 278 -12.49 -6.58 -5.44
N THR A 279 -12.99 -7.80 -5.68
CA THR A 279 -12.76 -8.99 -4.86
C THR A 279 -12.36 -10.19 -5.69
N TRP A 280 -11.57 -11.09 -5.10
CA TRP A 280 -11.25 -12.39 -5.70
C TRP A 280 -12.50 -13.21 -6.04
N LYS A 281 -13.53 -13.17 -5.18
CA LYS A 281 -14.78 -13.90 -5.39
C LYS A 281 -15.51 -13.49 -6.68
N GLN A 282 -15.61 -12.19 -6.99
CA GLN A 282 -16.23 -11.73 -8.24
C GLN A 282 -15.52 -12.24 -9.50
N ILE A 283 -14.21 -12.51 -9.39
CA ILE A 283 -13.41 -13.09 -10.48
C ILE A 283 -13.74 -14.58 -10.64
N VAL A 284 -13.76 -15.35 -9.55
CA VAL A 284 -14.13 -16.78 -9.57
C VAL A 284 -15.57 -16.96 -10.05
N ASP A 285 -16.53 -16.22 -9.46
CA ASP A 285 -17.95 -16.27 -9.84
C ASP A 285 -18.12 -16.01 -11.35
N PHE A 286 -17.45 -15.00 -11.92
CA PHE A 286 -17.47 -14.70 -13.36
C PHE A 286 -16.81 -15.78 -14.22
N ILE A 287 -15.63 -16.26 -13.85
CA ILE A 287 -14.88 -17.27 -14.62
C ILE A 287 -15.64 -18.59 -14.66
N GLU A 288 -16.18 -19.04 -13.52
CA GLU A 288 -16.85 -20.33 -13.38
C GLU A 288 -18.30 -20.34 -13.84
N ASN A 289 -19.01 -19.20 -13.84
CA ASN A 289 -20.44 -19.15 -14.22
C ASN A 289 -20.68 -18.52 -15.60
N ASP A 290 -20.09 -17.37 -15.90
CA ASP A 290 -20.43 -16.56 -17.09
C ASP A 290 -19.47 -16.76 -18.26
N LEU A 291 -18.17 -16.88 -17.97
CA LEU A 291 -17.13 -16.97 -19.01
C LEU A 291 -16.87 -18.40 -19.45
N ARG A 292 -16.56 -19.31 -18.52
CA ARG A 292 -16.25 -20.74 -18.72
C ARG A 292 -15.24 -20.97 -19.87
N PRO A 293 -14.01 -20.43 -19.77
CA PRO A 293 -13.05 -20.42 -20.86
C PRO A 293 -12.51 -21.84 -21.16
N SER A 294 -12.51 -22.22 -22.44
CA SER A 294 -11.92 -23.48 -22.92
C SER A 294 -11.23 -23.27 -24.28
N PRO A 295 -9.89 -23.42 -24.39
CA PRO A 295 -8.95 -23.61 -23.27
C PRO A 295 -9.01 -22.43 -22.28
N PHE A 296 -8.51 -22.62 -21.05
CA PHE A 296 -8.48 -21.56 -20.05
C PHE A 296 -7.54 -20.44 -20.53
N GLN A 297 -8.13 -19.33 -20.96
CA GLN A 297 -7.43 -18.12 -21.36
C GLN A 297 -8.30 -16.91 -21.00
N VAL A 298 -7.81 -16.08 -20.09
CA VAL A 298 -8.47 -14.81 -19.70
C VAL A 298 -7.43 -13.69 -19.70
N ILE A 299 -7.90 -12.47 -19.97
CA ILE A 299 -7.10 -11.26 -19.77
C ILE A 299 -7.41 -10.71 -18.38
N VAL A 300 -6.37 -10.31 -17.64
CA VAL A 300 -6.48 -9.62 -16.35
C VAL A 300 -5.65 -8.34 -16.46
N LYS A 301 -6.27 -7.18 -16.26
CA LYS A 301 -5.63 -5.87 -16.46
C LYS A 301 -6.26 -4.75 -15.61
N PRO A 302 -5.62 -3.58 -15.47
CA PRO A 302 -6.25 -2.36 -14.95
C PRO A 302 -7.47 -1.93 -15.76
N VAL A 303 -8.45 -1.30 -15.10
CA VAL A 303 -9.60 -0.68 -15.79
C VAL A 303 -9.19 0.60 -16.54
N GLU A 304 -8.24 1.37 -15.97
CA GLU A 304 -7.90 2.73 -16.39
C GLU A 304 -6.38 2.99 -16.39
N SER A 305 -5.63 2.18 -17.14
CA SER A 305 -4.25 2.45 -17.55
C SER A 305 -4.06 2.34 -19.08
N ALA A 306 -2.84 2.59 -19.56
CA ALA A 306 -2.43 2.63 -20.96
C ALA A 306 -1.11 1.86 -21.21
N GLY A 307 -0.64 1.78 -22.47
CA GLY A 307 0.67 1.20 -22.80
C GLY A 307 0.86 -0.30 -22.54
N SER A 308 -0.24 -1.03 -22.34
CA SER A 308 -0.26 -2.43 -21.85
C SER A 308 0.26 -2.65 -20.42
N ASP A 309 0.27 -1.61 -19.58
CA ASP A 309 0.54 -1.66 -18.13
C ASP A 309 -0.32 -2.74 -17.44
N ASP A 310 0.35 -3.64 -16.70
CA ASP A 310 -0.20 -4.84 -16.03
C ASP A 310 -1.18 -5.70 -16.86
N VAL A 311 -1.01 -5.82 -18.19
CA VAL A 311 -1.88 -6.68 -19.02
C VAL A 311 -1.39 -8.13 -19.03
N PHE A 312 -2.00 -8.98 -18.20
CA PHE A 312 -1.68 -10.40 -18.11
C PHE A 312 -2.59 -11.27 -18.98
N LEU A 313 -2.01 -12.28 -19.64
CA LEU A 313 -2.73 -13.41 -20.23
C LEU A 313 -2.63 -14.62 -19.29
N CYS A 314 -3.70 -14.92 -18.57
CA CYS A 314 -3.72 -15.97 -17.56
C CYS A 314 -4.28 -17.29 -18.12
N GLN A 315 -3.53 -18.37 -17.92
CA GLN A 315 -3.81 -19.73 -18.38
C GLN A 315 -4.26 -20.69 -17.26
N SER A 316 -4.25 -20.25 -16.00
CA SER A 316 -4.86 -20.94 -14.86
C SER A 316 -5.46 -19.93 -13.87
N LEU A 317 -6.33 -20.38 -12.96
CA LEU A 317 -6.85 -19.54 -11.87
C LEU A 317 -5.73 -18.98 -10.98
N ASP A 318 -4.63 -19.71 -10.77
CA ASP A 318 -3.49 -19.25 -9.97
C ASP A 318 -2.78 -18.05 -10.63
N GLN A 319 -2.65 -18.08 -11.95
CA GLN A 319 -2.15 -16.94 -12.71
C GLN A 319 -3.11 -15.74 -12.63
N VAL A 320 -4.43 -15.97 -12.57
CA VAL A 320 -5.42 -14.91 -12.33
C VAL A 320 -5.31 -14.37 -10.89
N LYS A 321 -5.07 -15.22 -9.87
CA LYS A 321 -4.85 -14.80 -8.47
C LYS A 321 -3.58 -13.96 -8.35
N LYS A 322 -2.48 -14.36 -9.00
CA LYS A 322 -1.22 -13.60 -9.06
C LYS A 322 -1.41 -12.25 -9.75
N ALA A 323 -2.04 -12.22 -10.94
CA ALA A 323 -2.32 -10.99 -11.66
C ALA A 323 -3.24 -10.03 -10.88
N PHE A 324 -4.31 -10.53 -10.26
CA PHE A 324 -5.18 -9.75 -9.39
C PHE A 324 -4.41 -9.13 -8.21
N GLY A 325 -3.54 -9.90 -7.56
CA GLY A 325 -2.68 -9.41 -6.48
C GLY A 325 -1.62 -8.39 -6.92
N THR A 326 -1.21 -8.37 -8.20
CA THR A 326 -0.32 -7.35 -8.76
C THR A 326 -1.04 -6.06 -9.14
N ILE A 327 -2.27 -6.16 -9.66
CA ILE A 327 -3.04 -5.00 -10.13
C ILE A 327 -3.73 -4.28 -8.98
N GLN A 328 -4.43 -5.00 -8.11
CA GLN A 328 -5.41 -4.42 -7.19
C GLN A 328 -4.76 -3.48 -6.15
N GLY A 329 -5.10 -2.20 -6.21
CA GLY A 329 -4.56 -1.15 -5.34
C GLY A 329 -3.19 -0.59 -5.74
N LYS A 330 -2.53 -1.10 -6.79
CA LYS A 330 -1.29 -0.52 -7.33
C LYS A 330 -1.57 0.88 -7.92
N ILE A 331 -0.65 1.82 -7.74
CA ILE A 331 -0.61 3.07 -8.53
C ILE A 331 -0.02 2.75 -9.91
N ASN A 332 -0.82 2.97 -10.95
CA ASN A 332 -0.48 2.60 -12.32
C ASN A 332 0.35 3.68 -13.04
N HIS A 333 0.82 3.44 -14.26
CA HIS A 333 1.70 4.37 -14.98
C HIS A 333 1.08 5.74 -15.34
N LEU A 334 -0.21 5.96 -15.05
CA LEU A 334 -0.89 7.26 -15.14
C LEU A 334 -1.08 7.95 -13.77
N GLY A 335 -0.48 7.42 -12.69
CA GLY A 335 -0.69 7.89 -11.30
C GLY A 335 -2.08 7.57 -10.75
N LEU A 336 -2.83 6.69 -11.42
CA LEU A 336 -4.17 6.30 -10.99
C LEU A 336 -4.12 5.02 -10.15
N GLU A 337 -4.86 5.04 -9.06
CA GLU A 337 -5.06 3.89 -8.19
C GLU A 337 -5.92 2.83 -8.88
N ASN A 338 -5.42 1.61 -9.01
CA ASN A 338 -6.15 0.47 -9.58
C ASN A 338 -7.21 -0.06 -8.60
N ARG A 339 -8.29 0.71 -8.40
CA ARG A 339 -9.39 0.42 -7.45
C ARG A 339 -10.16 -0.87 -7.74
N ALA A 340 -10.10 -1.35 -8.98
CA ALA A 340 -10.69 -2.61 -9.41
C ALA A 340 -9.84 -3.23 -10.52
N THR A 341 -9.95 -4.54 -10.66
CA THR A 341 -9.27 -5.34 -11.69
C THR A 341 -10.27 -5.76 -12.76
N LEU A 342 -9.93 -5.50 -14.02
CA LEU A 342 -10.74 -5.84 -15.18
C LEU A 342 -10.35 -7.21 -15.72
N VAL A 343 -11.25 -8.19 -15.56
CA VAL A 343 -11.10 -9.54 -16.11
C VAL A 343 -11.93 -9.66 -17.39
N GLN A 344 -11.33 -10.10 -18.49
CA GLN A 344 -11.99 -10.20 -19.81
C GLN A 344 -11.75 -11.55 -20.48
N GLU A 345 -12.63 -11.95 -21.40
CA GLU A 345 -12.37 -13.10 -22.28
C GLU A 345 -11.14 -12.87 -23.17
N TYR A 346 -10.34 -13.91 -23.42
CA TYR A 346 -9.24 -13.79 -24.37
C TYR A 346 -9.75 -13.73 -25.81
N LEU A 347 -9.51 -12.59 -26.46
CA LEU A 347 -9.84 -12.35 -27.86
C LEU A 347 -8.70 -12.86 -28.76
N THR A 348 -8.84 -14.10 -29.28
CA THR A 348 -7.87 -14.69 -30.21
C THR A 348 -8.02 -14.13 -31.63
N GLY A 349 -6.98 -13.47 -32.14
CA GLY A 349 -6.90 -13.02 -33.54
C GLY A 349 -6.00 -11.80 -33.74
N THR A 350 -5.73 -11.48 -35.01
CA THR A 350 -5.06 -10.24 -35.43
C THR A 350 -5.79 -9.02 -34.87
N GLU A 351 -5.01 -8.02 -34.49
CA GLU A 351 -5.47 -6.80 -33.86
C GLU A 351 -5.26 -5.63 -34.83
N TYR A 352 -6.33 -4.87 -35.04
CA TYR A 352 -6.36 -3.74 -35.94
C TYR A 352 -6.66 -2.48 -35.14
N VAL A 353 -6.13 -1.36 -35.62
CA VAL A 353 -6.57 -0.03 -35.21
C VAL A 353 -7.38 0.56 -36.34
N VAL A 354 -8.54 1.15 -36.02
CA VAL A 354 -9.26 2.03 -36.94
C VAL A 354 -9.25 3.43 -36.35
N ASP A 355 -8.43 4.30 -36.94
CA ASP A 355 -8.38 5.70 -36.57
C ASP A 355 -9.42 6.46 -37.39
N THR A 356 -10.32 7.11 -36.67
CA THR A 356 -11.49 7.79 -37.23
C THR A 356 -11.50 9.26 -36.85
N VAL A 357 -12.30 10.03 -37.56
CA VAL A 357 -12.71 11.38 -37.18
C VAL A 357 -14.19 11.58 -37.48
N SER A 358 -14.87 12.32 -36.60
CA SER A 358 -16.32 12.51 -36.62
C SER A 358 -16.69 13.98 -36.63
N ARG A 359 -17.75 14.34 -37.36
CA ARG A 359 -18.41 15.63 -37.25
C ARG A 359 -19.93 15.45 -37.28
N ASP A 360 -20.63 16.02 -36.31
CA ASP A 360 -22.10 15.99 -36.23
C ASP A 360 -22.71 14.56 -36.23
N GLY A 361 -21.91 13.53 -35.94
CA GLY A 361 -22.29 12.11 -36.07
C GLY A 361 -22.02 11.48 -37.45
N GLN A 362 -21.45 12.21 -38.40
CA GLN A 362 -20.85 11.62 -39.60
C GLN A 362 -19.43 11.17 -39.29
N HIS A 363 -19.15 9.88 -39.44
CA HIS A 363 -17.83 9.29 -39.22
C HIS A 363 -17.07 9.09 -40.54
N LYS A 364 -15.75 9.31 -40.52
CA LYS A 364 -14.81 8.97 -41.60
C LYS A 364 -13.61 8.24 -41.02
N VAL A 365 -13.10 7.21 -41.71
CA VAL A 365 -11.84 6.55 -41.36
C VAL A 365 -10.68 7.36 -41.94
N VAL A 366 -9.66 7.62 -41.13
CA VAL A 366 -8.43 8.32 -41.51
C VAL A 366 -7.31 7.34 -41.80
N ALA A 367 -7.12 6.33 -40.94
CA ALA A 367 -6.13 5.28 -41.11
C ALA A 367 -6.65 3.93 -40.60
N VAL A 368 -6.09 2.85 -41.15
CA VAL A 368 -6.27 1.49 -40.62
C VAL A 368 -4.89 0.90 -40.41
N TRP A 369 -4.59 0.45 -39.19
CA TRP A 369 -3.34 -0.19 -38.85
C TRP A 369 -3.55 -1.65 -38.47
N GLU A 370 -2.51 -2.45 -38.59
CA GLU A 370 -2.41 -3.81 -38.07
C GLU A 370 -1.24 -3.87 -37.08
N TYR A 371 -1.50 -4.31 -35.85
CA TYR A 371 -0.46 -4.50 -34.86
C TYR A 371 0.21 -5.87 -35.01
N ASP A 372 1.51 -5.87 -35.26
CA ASP A 372 2.37 -7.05 -35.23
C ASP A 372 2.74 -7.39 -33.77
N LYS A 373 1.76 -7.90 -33.02
CA LYS A 373 1.92 -8.33 -31.61
C LYS A 373 2.31 -9.81 -31.54
N ARG A 374 3.40 -10.14 -30.85
CA ARG A 374 3.92 -11.52 -30.71
C ARG A 374 4.35 -11.83 -29.27
N ALA A 375 4.46 -13.12 -28.96
CA ALA A 375 5.03 -13.58 -27.69
C ALA A 375 6.55 -13.76 -27.81
N VAL A 376 7.31 -13.18 -26.88
CA VAL A 376 8.79 -13.22 -26.82
C VAL A 376 9.26 -12.92 -25.40
N ASN A 377 10.45 -13.38 -25.02
CA ASN A 377 11.07 -13.12 -23.70
C ASN A 377 10.21 -13.49 -22.47
N GLY A 378 9.22 -14.37 -22.66
CA GLY A 378 8.23 -14.76 -21.63
C GLY A 378 6.97 -13.90 -21.59
N ALA A 379 6.93 -12.76 -22.30
CA ALA A 379 5.77 -11.89 -22.40
C ALA A 379 4.85 -12.28 -23.58
N PRO A 380 3.51 -12.12 -23.44
CA PRO A 380 2.55 -12.55 -24.47
C PRO A 380 2.31 -11.54 -25.61
N PHE A 381 2.54 -10.25 -25.39
CA PHE A 381 2.01 -9.15 -26.24
C PHE A 381 3.05 -8.07 -26.59
N VAL A 382 4.26 -8.47 -27.00
CA VAL A 382 5.29 -7.51 -27.42
C VAL A 382 4.98 -6.99 -28.83
N TYR A 383 5.09 -5.67 -29.00
CA TYR A 383 4.93 -5.01 -30.29
C TYR A 383 6.21 -5.15 -31.12
N TYR A 384 6.12 -5.79 -32.29
CA TYR A 384 7.15 -5.79 -33.32
C TYR A 384 6.93 -4.65 -34.32
N GLY A 385 5.70 -4.18 -34.50
CA GLY A 385 5.42 -3.04 -35.36
C GLY A 385 3.96 -2.68 -35.53
N VAL A 386 3.73 -1.54 -36.16
CA VAL A 386 2.42 -0.96 -36.48
C VAL A 386 2.38 -0.72 -37.98
N ILE A 387 1.61 -1.54 -38.71
CA ILE A 387 1.69 -1.65 -40.17
C ILE A 387 0.47 -1.01 -40.81
N LEU A 388 0.66 -0.04 -41.72
CA LEU A 388 -0.45 0.62 -42.39
C LEU A 388 -1.15 -0.33 -43.37
N ARG A 389 -2.48 -0.32 -43.37
CA ARG A 389 -3.36 -1.11 -44.24
C ARG A 389 -4.28 -0.21 -45.05
N GLU A 390 -4.65 -0.68 -46.25
CA GLU A 390 -5.77 -0.11 -46.98
C GLU A 390 -7.08 -0.39 -46.24
N ALA A 391 -8.04 0.53 -46.32
CA ALA A 391 -9.42 0.30 -45.92
C ALA A 391 -10.16 -0.58 -46.96
N SER A 392 -9.65 -1.78 -47.21
CA SER A 392 -10.08 -2.69 -48.28
C SER A 392 -10.16 -4.15 -47.81
N GLY A 393 -10.89 -4.98 -48.56
CA GLY A 393 -11.11 -6.40 -48.23
C GLY A 393 -12.20 -6.64 -47.16
N PRO A 394 -12.76 -7.86 -47.09
CA PRO A 394 -13.96 -8.15 -46.32
C PRO A 394 -13.78 -7.98 -44.81
N THR A 395 -12.62 -8.36 -44.27
CA THR A 395 -12.31 -8.28 -42.82
C THR A 395 -12.28 -6.83 -42.33
N ILE A 396 -11.48 -5.98 -42.98
CA ILE A 396 -11.33 -4.57 -42.59
C ILE A 396 -12.64 -3.80 -42.80
N LEU A 397 -13.37 -4.05 -43.89
CA LEU A 397 -14.68 -3.43 -44.12
C LEU A 397 -15.72 -3.86 -43.06
N ALA A 398 -15.70 -5.11 -42.61
CA ALA A 398 -16.55 -5.57 -41.51
C ALA A 398 -16.18 -4.92 -40.16
N ILE A 399 -14.88 -4.72 -39.90
CA ILE A 399 -14.38 -3.98 -38.73
C ILE A 399 -14.86 -2.52 -38.78
N ILE A 400 -14.65 -1.80 -39.88
CA ILE A 400 -15.07 -0.39 -40.04
C ILE A 400 -16.59 -0.24 -39.84
N ALA A 401 -17.38 -1.13 -40.44
CA ALA A 401 -18.85 -1.13 -40.30
C ALA A 401 -19.36 -1.48 -38.88
N TYR A 402 -18.48 -1.98 -38.00
CA TYR A 402 -18.72 -2.16 -36.57
C TYR A 402 -18.24 -0.94 -35.77
N ILE A 403 -17.07 -0.39 -36.07
CA ILE A 403 -16.53 0.80 -35.39
C ILE A 403 -17.45 2.02 -35.54
N TYR A 404 -18.07 2.24 -36.71
CA TYR A 404 -19.08 3.29 -36.85
C TYR A 404 -20.26 3.13 -35.86
N LYS A 405 -20.73 1.90 -35.62
CA LYS A 405 -21.79 1.62 -34.64
C LYS A 405 -21.32 1.77 -33.20
N VAL A 406 -20.02 1.54 -32.93
CA VAL A 406 -19.40 1.79 -31.62
C VAL A 406 -19.32 3.30 -31.36
N LEU A 407 -18.93 4.12 -32.35
CA LEU A 407 -18.92 5.58 -32.23
C LEU A 407 -20.32 6.12 -31.92
N ASP A 408 -21.35 5.67 -32.65
CA ASP A 408 -22.77 5.93 -32.36
C ASP A 408 -23.12 5.54 -30.91
N ALA A 409 -22.87 4.28 -30.52
CA ALA A 409 -23.24 3.74 -29.21
C ALA A 409 -22.53 4.44 -28.04
N LEU A 410 -21.32 4.96 -28.23
CA LEU A 410 -20.59 5.74 -27.24
C LEU A 410 -20.91 7.24 -27.28
N HIS A 411 -21.66 7.69 -28.29
CA HIS A 411 -21.96 9.09 -28.60
C HIS A 411 -20.71 9.93 -28.90
N ILE A 412 -19.75 9.36 -29.66
CA ILE A 412 -18.59 10.08 -30.20
C ILE A 412 -19.03 10.73 -31.51
N ARG A 413 -19.66 11.91 -31.42
CA ARG A 413 -20.21 12.66 -32.56
C ARG A 413 -19.21 13.61 -33.21
N HIS A 414 -18.23 14.09 -32.45
CA HIS A 414 -17.25 15.10 -32.86
C HIS A 414 -15.83 14.70 -32.47
N GLY A 415 -14.89 14.95 -33.38
CA GLY A 415 -13.47 14.71 -33.16
C GLY A 415 -13.01 13.28 -33.42
N PRO A 416 -11.78 12.96 -33.02
CA PRO A 416 -11.12 11.70 -33.31
C PRO A 416 -11.62 10.56 -32.43
N GLY A 417 -11.65 9.37 -33.01
CA GLY A 417 -11.81 8.11 -32.30
C GLY A 417 -10.72 7.13 -32.72
N HIS A 418 -9.89 6.70 -31.78
CA HIS A 418 -8.80 5.74 -31.99
C HIS A 418 -9.22 4.39 -31.43
N ALA A 419 -9.62 3.44 -32.30
CA ALA A 419 -10.27 2.20 -31.91
C ALA A 419 -9.40 0.95 -32.10
N GLU A 420 -9.05 0.26 -31.01
CA GLU A 420 -8.39 -1.04 -31.03
C GLU A 420 -9.42 -2.17 -31.09
N VAL A 421 -9.28 -3.08 -32.06
CA VAL A 421 -10.34 -4.06 -32.39
C VAL A 421 -9.75 -5.35 -32.96
N LYS A 422 -10.24 -6.50 -32.48
CA LYS A 422 -9.85 -7.82 -32.95
C LYS A 422 -10.96 -8.47 -33.76
N PHE A 423 -10.58 -9.24 -34.79
CA PHE A 423 -11.52 -10.01 -35.59
C PHE A 423 -11.54 -11.47 -35.12
N VAL A 424 -12.60 -11.85 -34.39
CA VAL A 424 -12.62 -13.05 -33.54
C VAL A 424 -13.80 -13.95 -33.90
N ARG A 425 -13.51 -15.10 -34.51
CA ARG A 425 -14.50 -16.11 -34.98
C ARG A 425 -15.44 -15.61 -36.10
N GLY A 426 -14.98 -14.67 -36.93
CA GLY A 426 -15.71 -14.19 -38.11
C GLY A 426 -16.45 -12.87 -37.92
N GLU A 427 -16.34 -12.24 -36.75
CA GLU A 427 -16.94 -10.94 -36.44
C GLU A 427 -15.95 -10.06 -35.63
N PRO A 428 -16.05 -8.73 -35.73
CA PRO A 428 -15.24 -7.80 -34.94
C PRO A 428 -15.69 -7.72 -33.47
N CYS A 429 -14.73 -7.49 -32.58
CA CYS A 429 -14.96 -7.17 -31.18
C CYS A 429 -13.94 -6.11 -30.73
N LEU A 430 -14.43 -5.00 -30.17
CA LEU A 430 -13.61 -3.93 -29.63
C LEU A 430 -12.73 -4.45 -28.47
N VAL A 431 -11.51 -3.95 -28.40
CA VAL A 431 -10.60 -4.05 -27.25
C VAL A 431 -10.76 -2.79 -26.39
N GLU A 432 -10.59 -1.61 -27.00
CA GLU A 432 -10.98 -0.30 -26.46
C GLU A 432 -11.10 0.77 -27.57
N ILE A 433 -11.61 1.97 -27.23
CA ILE A 433 -11.57 3.15 -28.11
C ILE A 433 -11.32 4.42 -27.29
N GLY A 434 -10.26 5.15 -27.62
CA GLY A 434 -9.98 6.47 -27.05
C GLY A 434 -10.67 7.57 -27.84
N SER A 435 -11.41 8.47 -27.18
CA SER A 435 -12.07 9.64 -27.81
C SER A 435 -11.09 10.82 -28.02
N ARG A 436 -9.93 10.51 -28.60
CA ARG A 436 -8.76 11.37 -28.84
C ARG A 436 -7.99 10.86 -30.08
N CYS A 437 -6.96 11.59 -30.54
CA CYS A 437 -6.06 11.08 -31.57
C CYS A 437 -5.28 9.84 -31.07
N HIS A 438 -4.86 8.97 -31.99
CA HIS A 438 -3.99 7.81 -31.73
C HIS A 438 -2.71 8.26 -31.02
N GLY A 439 -2.29 7.52 -29.98
CA GLY A 439 -1.18 7.92 -29.11
C GLY A 439 0.14 8.14 -29.86
N GLY A 440 0.38 7.34 -30.90
CA GLY A 440 1.54 7.45 -31.78
C GLY A 440 1.34 8.29 -33.05
N GLU A 441 0.19 8.94 -33.28
CA GLU A 441 -0.05 9.69 -34.54
C GLU A 441 1.01 10.78 -34.81
N GLY A 442 1.52 11.43 -33.77
CA GLY A 442 2.65 12.35 -33.87
C GLY A 442 3.93 11.73 -34.45
N THR A 443 4.15 10.44 -34.20
CA THR A 443 5.19 9.60 -34.81
C THR A 443 4.78 9.08 -36.20
N TYR A 444 3.48 8.92 -36.47
CA TYR A 444 2.97 8.34 -37.72
C TYR A 444 2.70 9.34 -38.84
N ILE A 445 2.66 10.66 -38.58
CA ILE A 445 2.53 11.70 -39.62
C ILE A 445 3.52 11.52 -40.80
N PRO A 446 4.81 11.19 -40.59
CA PRO A 446 5.75 10.83 -41.68
C PRO A 446 5.37 9.58 -42.49
N ILE A 447 4.51 8.70 -41.97
CA ILE A 447 3.98 7.53 -42.67
C ILE A 447 2.64 7.86 -43.35
N VAL A 448 1.66 8.40 -42.63
CA VAL A 448 0.31 8.64 -43.19
C VAL A 448 0.30 9.77 -44.22
N THR A 449 1.15 10.79 -44.09
CA THR A 449 1.18 11.91 -45.05
C THR A 449 1.58 11.45 -46.47
N PRO A 450 2.69 10.71 -46.69
CA PRO A 450 3.00 10.17 -48.02
C PRO A 450 2.14 8.96 -48.43
N CYS A 451 1.61 8.17 -47.49
CA CYS A 451 0.80 6.99 -47.82
C CYS A 451 -0.69 7.30 -48.10
N ILE A 452 -1.25 8.36 -47.50
CA ILE A 452 -2.69 8.69 -47.51
C ILE A 452 -2.96 10.11 -48.01
N GLY A 453 -2.05 11.06 -47.78
CA GLY A 453 -2.20 12.47 -48.14
C GLY A 453 -2.84 13.36 -47.06
N TYR A 454 -3.27 12.78 -45.94
CA TYR A 454 -3.79 13.50 -44.77
C TYR A 454 -3.55 12.67 -43.49
N ASN A 455 -3.78 13.26 -42.32
CA ASN A 455 -3.51 12.66 -41.00
C ASN A 455 -4.64 12.99 -39.99
N GLN A 456 -4.71 12.28 -38.86
CA GLN A 456 -5.81 12.36 -37.89
C GLN A 456 -5.79 13.69 -37.10
N VAL A 457 -4.63 14.29 -36.87
CA VAL A 457 -4.50 15.57 -36.17
C VAL A 457 -5.10 16.71 -37.01
N GLY A 458 -4.69 16.84 -38.27
CA GLY A 458 -5.22 17.84 -39.19
C GLY A 458 -6.70 17.61 -39.47
N ALA A 459 -7.10 16.36 -39.74
CA ALA A 459 -8.50 16.01 -39.96
C ALA A 459 -9.39 16.25 -38.73
N THR A 460 -8.85 16.20 -37.51
CA THR A 460 -9.54 16.58 -36.28
C THR A 460 -9.86 18.07 -36.25
N LEU A 461 -8.90 18.93 -36.57
CA LEU A 461 -9.15 20.37 -36.61
C LEU A 461 -10.08 20.75 -37.77
N ASP A 462 -10.02 20.06 -38.90
CA ASP A 462 -11.01 20.19 -39.98
C ASP A 462 -12.43 19.83 -39.46
N ALA A 463 -12.57 18.69 -38.77
CA ALA A 463 -13.85 18.21 -38.25
C ALA A 463 -14.51 19.17 -37.25
N TYR A 464 -13.72 19.92 -36.46
CA TYR A 464 -14.26 20.98 -35.60
C TYR A 464 -14.47 22.31 -36.36
N PHE A 465 -13.46 22.80 -37.10
CA PHE A 465 -13.35 24.22 -37.49
C PHE A 465 -13.43 24.50 -39.00
N ASP A 466 -13.13 23.55 -39.89
CA ASP A 466 -13.41 23.67 -41.35
C ASP A 466 -14.33 22.52 -41.83
N PRO A 467 -15.66 22.64 -41.70
CA PRO A 467 -16.60 21.65 -42.24
C PRO A 467 -16.39 21.39 -43.74
N ALA A 468 -15.93 22.36 -44.53
CA ALA A 468 -15.70 22.15 -45.95
C ALA A 468 -14.42 21.34 -46.20
N ALA A 469 -13.38 21.42 -45.36
CA ALA A 469 -12.25 20.49 -45.39
C ALA A 469 -12.68 19.10 -44.96
N PHE A 470 -13.41 18.99 -43.84
CA PHE A 470 -13.96 17.72 -43.39
C PHE A 470 -14.78 17.04 -44.49
N ASP A 471 -15.69 17.76 -45.16
CA ASP A 471 -16.50 17.24 -46.25
C ASP A 471 -15.67 16.71 -47.43
N ARG A 472 -14.56 17.38 -47.77
CA ARG A 472 -13.62 16.95 -48.83
C ARG A 472 -12.88 15.65 -48.52
N LEU A 473 -12.73 15.26 -47.25
CA LEU A 473 -12.10 13.99 -46.89
C LEU A 473 -12.91 12.79 -47.45
N PRO A 474 -12.27 11.74 -48.00
CA PRO A 474 -12.98 10.54 -48.41
C PRO A 474 -13.55 9.80 -47.19
N PRO A 475 -14.56 8.92 -47.36
CA PRO A 475 -15.11 8.16 -46.23
C PRO A 475 -14.10 7.20 -45.56
N MET A 476 -13.08 6.76 -46.30
CA MET A 476 -11.99 5.89 -45.84
C MET A 476 -10.82 5.86 -46.85
N PRO A 477 -9.58 5.56 -46.43
CA PRO A 477 -8.43 5.38 -47.32
C PRO A 477 -8.47 4.00 -48.01
N SER A 478 -9.38 3.82 -48.97
CA SER A 478 -9.60 2.51 -49.64
C SER A 478 -8.46 2.06 -50.57
N LYS A 479 -7.47 2.93 -50.82
CA LYS A 479 -6.22 2.64 -51.53
C LYS A 479 -5.13 3.57 -50.99
N LEU A 480 -3.89 3.07 -50.86
CA LEU A 480 -2.74 3.89 -50.47
C LEU A 480 -1.94 4.42 -51.67
N HIS A 481 -1.22 5.52 -51.45
CA HIS A 481 -0.25 6.13 -52.36
C HIS A 481 1.18 5.58 -52.19
N ALA A 482 1.47 4.97 -51.04
CA ALA A 482 2.71 4.30 -50.67
C ALA A 482 2.40 3.28 -49.57
N HIS A 483 3.35 2.44 -49.19
CA HIS A 483 3.23 1.53 -48.06
C HIS A 483 4.19 1.96 -46.95
N GLY A 484 3.81 1.78 -45.68
CA GLY A 484 4.71 2.08 -44.56
C GLY A 484 4.31 1.43 -43.25
N CYS A 485 5.24 1.42 -42.31
CA CYS A 485 5.07 0.89 -40.96
C CYS A 485 6.03 1.55 -39.96
N GLU A 486 5.66 1.52 -38.68
CA GLU A 486 6.64 1.61 -37.60
C GLU A 486 7.14 0.19 -37.28
N ALA A 487 8.45 0.02 -37.25
CA ALA A 487 9.14 -1.17 -36.76
C ALA A 487 9.60 -0.91 -35.32
N MET A 488 8.84 -1.39 -34.34
CA MET A 488 9.25 -1.37 -32.93
C MET A 488 10.31 -2.44 -32.67
N LEU A 489 11.29 -2.11 -31.83
CA LEU A 489 12.48 -2.94 -31.67
C LEU A 489 12.41 -3.84 -30.43
N VAL A 490 12.98 -5.03 -30.54
CA VAL A 490 12.92 -6.11 -29.56
C VAL A 490 14.33 -6.52 -29.17
N SER A 491 14.67 -6.28 -27.90
CA SER A 491 15.90 -6.77 -27.28
C SER A 491 15.71 -8.21 -26.80
N TYR A 492 16.65 -9.09 -27.14
CA TYR A 492 16.66 -10.51 -26.76
C TYR A 492 17.69 -10.85 -25.65
N ALA A 493 18.43 -9.86 -25.14
CA ALA A 493 19.41 -10.06 -24.07
C ALA A 493 19.58 -8.81 -23.19
N THR A 494 19.90 -9.01 -21.91
CA THR A 494 20.17 -7.91 -20.97
C THR A 494 21.68 -7.61 -20.91
N GLY A 495 22.07 -6.34 -21.05
CA GLY A 495 23.47 -5.91 -20.96
C GLY A 495 23.69 -4.41 -21.06
N THR A 496 24.93 -3.96 -20.90
CA THR A 496 25.31 -2.55 -21.10
C THR A 496 25.61 -2.28 -22.58
N VAL A 497 24.86 -1.38 -23.20
CA VAL A 497 25.05 -1.00 -24.60
C VAL A 497 26.44 -0.39 -24.79
N SER A 498 27.13 -0.84 -25.83
CA SER A 498 28.52 -0.46 -26.13
C SER A 498 28.69 0.15 -27.52
N SER A 499 27.88 -0.27 -28.50
CA SER A 499 27.76 0.38 -29.81
C SER A 499 26.45 -0.01 -30.50
N PHE A 500 26.14 0.64 -31.63
CA PHE A 500 24.99 0.35 -32.50
C PHE A 500 25.46 0.13 -33.95
N PRO A 501 26.11 -1.01 -34.28
CA PRO A 501 26.78 -1.18 -35.58
C PRO A 501 25.82 -1.33 -36.76
N GLY A 502 24.54 -1.66 -36.52
CA GLY A 502 23.52 -1.78 -37.58
C GLY A 502 22.93 -0.44 -38.04
N PHE A 503 23.19 0.67 -37.32
CA PHE A 503 22.60 1.98 -37.66
C PHE A 503 22.92 2.47 -39.09
N PRO A 504 24.15 2.34 -39.63
CA PRO A 504 24.44 2.73 -41.01
C PRO A 504 23.80 1.83 -42.06
N GLU A 505 23.48 0.57 -41.73
CA GLU A 505 22.74 -0.33 -42.63
C GLU A 505 21.27 0.11 -42.70
N ILE A 506 20.66 0.44 -41.55
CA ILE A 506 19.29 0.95 -41.46
C ILE A 506 19.13 2.31 -42.16
N GLU A 507 20.06 3.25 -41.94
CA GLU A 507 20.06 4.57 -42.60
C GLU A 507 20.22 4.47 -44.14
N ALA A 508 20.66 3.32 -44.66
CA ALA A 508 20.81 3.05 -46.08
C ALA A 508 19.68 2.20 -46.69
N MET A 509 18.70 1.74 -45.89
CA MET A 509 17.54 0.98 -46.39
C MET A 509 16.67 1.86 -47.32
N PRO A 510 16.25 1.38 -48.51
CA PRO A 510 15.46 2.18 -49.45
C PRO A 510 14.12 2.70 -48.91
N SER A 511 13.56 2.05 -47.88
CA SER A 511 12.34 2.51 -47.20
C SER A 511 12.58 3.38 -45.96
N TYR A 512 13.82 3.63 -45.53
CA TYR A 512 14.10 4.36 -44.28
C TYR A 512 13.63 5.83 -44.32
N VAL A 513 12.87 6.23 -43.28
CA VAL A 513 12.46 7.62 -43.06
C VAL A 513 13.16 8.22 -41.85
N SER A 514 13.12 7.55 -40.70
CA SER A 514 13.72 8.02 -39.44
C SER A 514 13.78 6.91 -38.39
N ARG A 515 14.50 7.14 -37.29
CA ARG A 515 14.41 6.31 -36.06
C ARG A 515 14.18 7.17 -34.81
N SER A 516 13.52 6.58 -33.81
CA SER A 516 13.52 7.06 -32.43
C SER A 516 14.20 6.01 -31.55
N PHE A 517 15.15 6.39 -30.70
CA PHE A 517 15.80 5.48 -29.76
C PHE A 517 15.78 6.09 -28.36
N HIS A 518 15.43 5.27 -27.38
CA HIS A 518 15.36 5.66 -25.97
C HIS A 518 16.62 5.21 -25.21
N THR A 519 17.28 4.16 -25.69
CA THR A 519 18.53 3.60 -25.12
C THR A 519 19.77 4.15 -25.82
N HIS A 520 20.78 4.53 -25.03
CA HIS A 520 22.04 5.12 -25.48
C HIS A 520 23.25 4.22 -25.14
N VAL A 521 24.41 4.52 -25.73
CA VAL A 521 25.67 3.83 -25.39
C VAL A 521 26.05 4.15 -23.93
N GLY A 522 26.21 3.10 -23.11
CA GLY A 522 26.41 3.21 -21.67
C GLY A 522 25.20 2.79 -20.83
N ASP A 523 23.99 2.80 -21.40
CA ASP A 523 22.78 2.40 -20.69
C ASP A 523 22.71 0.88 -20.52
N VAL A 524 21.93 0.42 -19.52
CA VAL A 524 21.56 -0.99 -19.37
C VAL A 524 20.28 -1.24 -20.16
N MET A 525 20.40 -2.01 -21.24
CA MET A 525 19.26 -2.46 -22.03
C MET A 525 18.74 -3.78 -21.44
N PRO A 526 17.46 -3.90 -21.08
CA PRO A 526 16.84 -5.16 -20.67
C PRO A 526 16.46 -6.01 -21.90
N VAL A 527 15.91 -7.20 -21.66
CA VAL A 527 15.05 -7.89 -22.63
C VAL A 527 13.72 -7.14 -22.79
N THR A 528 13.18 -7.08 -24.00
CA THR A 528 11.90 -6.40 -24.26
C THR A 528 10.71 -7.31 -23.94
N ILE A 529 9.81 -6.84 -23.07
CA ILE A 529 8.61 -7.55 -22.60
C ILE A 529 7.31 -6.74 -22.78
N ASP A 530 7.42 -5.44 -23.04
CA ASP A 530 6.33 -4.48 -23.15
C ASP A 530 6.77 -3.25 -23.99
N MET A 531 5.93 -2.20 -24.03
CA MET A 531 6.23 -0.95 -24.72
C MET A 531 7.27 -0.07 -23.98
N PHE A 532 7.45 -0.26 -22.67
CA PHE A 532 8.40 0.54 -21.87
C PHE A 532 9.84 -0.02 -21.93
N THR A 533 9.99 -1.28 -22.34
CA THR A 533 11.26 -2.01 -22.49
C THR A 533 11.69 -2.16 -23.96
N THR A 534 11.08 -1.43 -24.90
CA THR A 534 11.57 -1.34 -26.29
C THR A 534 12.77 -0.37 -26.38
N PRO A 535 13.88 -0.74 -27.08
CA PRO A 535 15.01 0.17 -27.26
C PRO A 535 14.69 1.42 -28.10
N GLY A 536 13.64 1.33 -28.94
CA GLY A 536 13.30 2.35 -29.93
C GLY A 536 12.44 1.79 -31.07
N SER A 537 12.26 2.60 -32.11
CA SER A 537 11.57 2.24 -33.33
C SER A 537 12.21 2.85 -34.58
N VAL A 538 11.91 2.26 -35.75
CA VAL A 538 12.31 2.75 -37.07
C VAL A 538 11.06 2.95 -37.92
N LEU A 539 10.94 4.10 -38.58
CA LEU A 539 9.83 4.40 -39.49
C LEU A 539 10.26 4.08 -40.93
N LEU A 540 9.48 3.25 -41.60
CA LEU A 540 9.71 2.82 -42.97
C LEU A 540 8.54 3.23 -43.88
N VAL A 541 8.83 3.78 -45.06
CA VAL A 541 7.86 4.12 -46.12
C VAL A 541 8.48 3.85 -47.49
N HIS A 542 7.78 3.13 -48.38
CA HIS A 542 8.22 2.94 -49.76
C HIS A 542 7.05 2.76 -50.74
N GLN A 543 7.28 3.10 -52.02
CA GLN A 543 6.29 3.00 -53.10
C GLN A 543 5.97 1.54 -53.48
N ASP A 544 7.00 0.68 -53.53
CA ASP A 544 6.83 -0.77 -53.69
C ASP A 544 6.77 -1.45 -52.31
N LYS A 545 5.66 -2.13 -52.02
CA LYS A 545 5.46 -2.91 -50.79
C LYS A 545 6.52 -3.99 -50.59
N THR A 546 7.02 -4.57 -51.68
CA THR A 546 7.99 -5.69 -51.65
C THR A 546 9.30 -5.26 -50.98
N VAL A 547 9.72 -4.02 -51.21
CA VAL A 547 10.92 -3.44 -50.60
C VAL A 547 10.69 -3.11 -49.12
N LEU A 548 9.52 -2.56 -48.78
CA LEU A 548 9.13 -2.33 -47.39
C LEU A 548 9.12 -3.64 -46.58
N ASP A 549 8.54 -4.70 -47.14
CA ASP A 549 8.48 -6.03 -46.50
C ASP A 549 9.89 -6.63 -46.32
N GLN A 550 10.80 -6.38 -47.26
CA GLN A 550 12.20 -6.82 -47.20
C GLN A 550 13.00 -6.05 -46.14
N ASP A 551 12.92 -4.73 -46.12
CA ASP A 551 13.61 -3.88 -45.13
C ASP A 551 13.09 -4.17 -43.71
N TYR A 552 11.76 -4.32 -43.54
CA TYR A 552 11.15 -4.70 -42.26
C TYR A 552 11.61 -6.09 -41.80
N ALA A 553 11.69 -7.07 -42.70
CA ALA A 553 12.25 -8.38 -42.37
C ALA A 553 13.74 -8.30 -42.00
N ARG A 554 14.52 -7.50 -42.71
CA ARG A 554 15.95 -7.31 -42.45
C ARG A 554 16.23 -6.64 -41.10
N LEU A 555 15.38 -5.71 -40.65
CA LEU A 555 15.42 -5.19 -39.28
C LEU A 555 15.35 -6.32 -38.24
N ARG A 556 14.45 -7.30 -38.41
CA ARG A 556 14.30 -8.45 -37.49
C ARG A 556 15.55 -9.32 -37.42
N GLU A 557 16.28 -9.48 -38.51
CA GLU A 557 17.55 -10.22 -38.53
C GLU A 557 18.65 -9.47 -37.74
N LEU A 558 18.69 -8.14 -37.87
CA LEU A 558 19.67 -7.29 -37.19
C LEU A 558 19.49 -7.31 -35.67
N GLU A 559 18.25 -7.34 -35.14
CA GLU A 559 17.96 -7.42 -33.70
C GLU A 559 18.66 -8.60 -32.99
N HIS A 560 18.86 -9.71 -33.71
CA HIS A 560 19.50 -10.91 -33.19
C HIS A 560 21.04 -10.90 -33.28
N THR A 561 21.63 -10.17 -34.24
CA THR A 561 23.02 -10.42 -34.66
C THR A 561 23.86 -9.19 -35.05
N GLY A 562 23.28 -8.00 -35.22
CA GLY A 562 24.01 -6.85 -35.78
C GLY A 562 23.51 -5.45 -35.42
N LEU A 563 22.39 -5.28 -34.70
CA LEU A 563 21.85 -3.94 -34.42
C LEU A 563 22.60 -3.20 -33.30
N TRP A 564 22.98 -3.92 -32.24
CA TRP A 564 23.62 -3.39 -31.03
C TRP A 564 24.70 -4.35 -30.49
N GLU A 565 25.70 -3.80 -29.81
CA GLU A 565 26.67 -4.57 -29.02
C GLU A 565 26.37 -4.41 -27.52
N LEU A 566 26.14 -5.53 -26.83
CA LEU A 566 25.94 -5.56 -25.38
C LEU A 566 27.17 -6.16 -24.69
N ARG A 567 27.73 -5.42 -23.72
CA ARG A 567 28.63 -6.03 -22.72
C ARG A 567 27.78 -6.71 -21.64
N PRO A 568 28.14 -7.93 -21.19
CA PRO A 568 27.48 -8.54 -20.05
C PRO A 568 27.51 -7.61 -18.83
N LEU A 569 26.42 -7.60 -18.06
CA LEU A 569 26.43 -6.97 -16.74
C LEU A 569 27.49 -7.62 -15.85
N PRO A 570 28.09 -6.89 -14.89
CA PRO A 570 28.97 -7.48 -13.89
C PRO A 570 28.28 -8.66 -13.22
N THR A 571 28.97 -9.80 -13.14
CA THR A 571 28.40 -11.02 -12.56
C THR A 571 27.89 -10.74 -11.15
N ALA A 572 26.63 -11.11 -10.87
CA ALA A 572 26.01 -10.86 -9.59
C ALA A 572 26.84 -11.41 -8.41
N SER A 573 26.69 -10.78 -7.24
CA SER A 573 27.36 -11.15 -6.00
C SER A 573 27.43 -12.66 -5.80
N THR A 574 28.62 -13.19 -5.49
CA THR A 574 28.83 -14.61 -5.20
C THR A 574 28.28 -15.03 -3.82
N LYS A 575 27.81 -14.08 -3.01
CA LYS A 575 27.03 -14.36 -1.80
C LYS A 575 25.58 -14.68 -2.19
N PRO A 576 24.94 -15.67 -1.55
CA PRO A 576 23.51 -15.91 -1.74
C PRO A 576 22.68 -14.69 -1.28
N MET A 577 21.50 -14.53 -1.87
CA MET A 577 20.49 -13.60 -1.39
C MET A 577 19.97 -14.09 -0.02
N GLN A 578 20.20 -13.30 1.02
CA GLN A 578 19.78 -13.65 2.38
C GLN A 578 18.32 -13.22 2.59
N VAL A 579 17.47 -14.21 2.80
CA VAL A 579 16.01 -14.08 2.94
C VAL A 579 15.62 -14.26 4.39
N VAL A 580 14.70 -13.43 4.85
CA VAL A 580 14.04 -13.57 6.15
C VAL A 580 12.54 -13.68 5.90
N VAL A 581 11.90 -14.66 6.52
CA VAL A 581 10.45 -14.85 6.48
C VAL A 581 9.85 -14.22 7.72
N VAL A 582 8.83 -13.39 7.57
CA VAL A 582 8.01 -12.92 8.69
C VAL A 582 6.63 -13.56 8.57
N VAL A 583 6.25 -14.33 9.58
CA VAL A 583 4.99 -15.06 9.65
C VAL A 583 3.94 -14.16 10.28
N ASP A 584 2.85 -13.91 9.56
CA ASP A 584 1.77 -12.98 9.92
C ASP A 584 2.30 -11.58 10.33
N PRO A 585 2.83 -10.79 9.37
CA PRO A 585 3.46 -9.49 9.62
C PRO A 585 2.42 -8.37 9.91
N PHE A 586 1.58 -8.58 10.91
CA PHE A 586 0.46 -7.70 11.30
C PHE A 586 0.76 -6.99 12.63
N SER A 587 0.19 -5.81 12.83
CA SER A 587 0.43 -4.98 14.02
C SER A 587 1.93 -4.75 14.22
N THR A 588 2.51 -5.06 15.38
CA THR A 588 3.97 -5.00 15.60
C THR A 588 4.77 -5.89 14.64
N GLY A 589 4.18 -6.96 14.09
CA GLY A 589 4.78 -7.79 13.04
C GLY A 589 5.08 -7.03 11.74
N ALA A 590 4.35 -5.96 11.45
CA ALA A 590 4.67 -5.05 10.35
C ALA A 590 5.95 -4.26 10.64
N VAL A 591 6.17 -3.85 11.90
CA VAL A 591 7.42 -3.20 12.35
C VAL A 591 8.59 -4.18 12.28
N VAL A 592 8.38 -5.46 12.64
CA VAL A 592 9.37 -6.54 12.45
C VAL A 592 9.79 -6.62 10.98
N ALA A 593 8.83 -6.70 10.05
CA ALA A 593 9.12 -6.73 8.61
C ALA A 593 9.88 -5.47 8.13
N GLN A 594 9.49 -4.28 8.58
CA GLN A 594 10.22 -3.03 8.29
C GLN A 594 11.67 -3.06 8.83
N ARG A 595 11.89 -3.62 10.03
CA ARG A 595 13.22 -3.74 10.64
C ARG A 595 14.09 -4.84 10.03
N VAL A 596 13.48 -5.81 9.34
CA VAL A 596 14.16 -6.79 8.47
C VAL A 596 14.65 -6.13 7.19
N THR A 597 13.77 -5.44 6.45
CA THR A 597 14.14 -4.77 5.18
C THR A 597 15.14 -3.64 5.41
N SER A 598 15.00 -2.84 6.48
CA SER A 598 15.95 -1.78 6.84
C SER A 598 17.35 -2.28 7.20
N ARG A 599 17.53 -3.59 7.42
CA ARG A 599 18.84 -4.24 7.63
C ARG A 599 19.46 -4.80 6.35
N GLY A 600 18.78 -4.67 5.21
CA GLY A 600 19.24 -5.13 3.89
C GLY A 600 18.91 -6.59 3.57
N PHE A 601 17.99 -7.21 4.30
CA PHE A 601 17.50 -8.57 4.02
C PHE A 601 16.29 -8.55 3.08
N THR A 602 16.18 -9.55 2.23
CA THR A 602 14.99 -9.78 1.40
C THR A 602 13.88 -10.34 2.29
N CYS A 603 12.80 -9.59 2.49
CA CYS A 603 11.67 -10.04 3.31
C CYS A 603 10.62 -10.79 2.46
N ILE A 604 10.22 -11.97 2.92
CA ILE A 604 9.06 -12.72 2.41
C ILE A 604 7.96 -12.72 3.48
N CYS A 605 6.73 -12.44 3.05
CA CYS A 605 5.54 -12.60 3.89
C CYS A 605 5.08 -14.06 3.86
N LEU A 606 4.84 -14.66 5.02
CA LEU A 606 4.13 -15.93 5.14
C LEU A 606 2.85 -15.73 5.93
N TYR A 607 1.72 -16.16 5.39
CA TYR A 607 0.46 -16.25 6.14
C TYR A 607 0.28 -17.65 6.72
N SER A 608 -0.07 -17.73 8.00
CA SER A 608 -0.26 -19.00 8.72
C SER A 608 -1.54 -19.76 8.33
N ASN A 609 -2.34 -19.21 7.43
CA ASN A 609 -3.52 -19.83 6.82
C ASN A 609 -3.74 -19.21 5.43
N LEU A 610 -4.75 -19.68 4.70
CA LEU A 610 -5.24 -19.05 3.48
C LEU A 610 -5.66 -17.60 3.76
N LEU A 611 -5.35 -16.68 2.84
CA LEU A 611 -5.52 -15.24 3.04
C LEU A 611 -7.00 -14.81 3.22
N GLU A 612 -7.95 -15.62 2.74
CA GLU A 612 -9.39 -15.45 2.98
C GLU A 612 -9.78 -15.68 4.45
N ASN A 613 -9.13 -16.61 5.14
CA ASN A 613 -9.36 -16.90 6.56
C ASN A 613 -8.72 -15.86 7.49
N MET A 614 -7.77 -15.06 6.98
CA MET A 614 -7.01 -14.07 7.75
C MET A 614 -7.37 -12.61 7.42
N GLU A 615 -8.32 -12.38 6.51
CA GLU A 615 -8.69 -11.05 6.00
C GLU A 615 -9.07 -10.03 7.08
N SER A 616 -9.66 -10.50 8.19
CA SER A 616 -10.04 -9.67 9.34
C SER A 616 -8.86 -9.09 10.12
N VAL A 617 -7.73 -9.79 10.18
CA VAL A 617 -6.52 -9.37 10.91
C VAL A 617 -5.41 -8.85 9.98
N ALA A 618 -5.45 -9.21 8.69
CA ALA A 618 -4.41 -8.90 7.72
C ALA A 618 -4.34 -7.42 7.27
N SER A 619 -5.19 -6.55 7.82
CA SER A 619 -5.24 -5.11 7.51
C SER A 619 -4.54 -4.21 8.55
N LEU A 620 -3.93 -4.79 9.59
CA LEU A 620 -3.23 -4.05 10.65
C LEU A 620 -1.79 -3.73 10.24
N VAL A 621 -1.59 -2.64 9.50
CA VAL A 621 -0.26 -2.04 9.22
C VAL A 621 -0.19 -0.66 9.89
N PRO A 622 0.79 -0.37 10.75
CA PRO A 622 0.84 0.88 11.51
C PRO A 622 1.05 2.13 10.65
N ASP A 623 0.45 3.25 11.06
CA ASP A 623 0.53 4.55 10.38
C ASP A 623 1.98 5.03 10.21
N GLY A 624 2.38 5.24 8.96
CA GLY A 624 3.73 5.65 8.55
C GLY A 624 4.65 4.51 8.08
N ILE A 625 4.17 3.27 7.99
CA ILE A 625 4.93 2.13 7.47
C ILE A 625 4.41 1.72 6.09
N THR A 626 5.31 1.67 5.10
CA THR A 626 5.11 0.98 3.82
C THR A 626 5.90 -0.33 3.84
N LEU A 627 5.29 -1.44 3.42
CA LEU A 627 5.93 -2.75 3.35
C LEU A 627 5.88 -3.29 1.92
N GLU A 628 7.06 -3.44 1.32
CA GLU A 628 7.24 -4.21 0.10
C GLU A 628 7.84 -5.57 0.46
N PHE A 629 7.05 -6.62 0.30
CA PHE A 629 7.53 -8.00 0.40
C PHE A 629 7.99 -8.47 -0.98
N ALA A 630 9.13 -9.15 -1.05
CA ALA A 630 9.64 -9.65 -2.32
C ALA A 630 8.79 -10.81 -2.87
N ALA A 631 8.14 -11.56 -1.96
CA ALA A 631 7.08 -12.51 -2.27
C ALA A 631 6.14 -12.68 -1.07
N THR A 632 4.95 -13.22 -1.35
CA THR A 632 3.97 -13.64 -0.33
C THR A 632 3.65 -15.11 -0.53
N VAL A 633 3.65 -15.89 0.55
CA VAL A 633 3.30 -17.32 0.59
C VAL A 633 2.15 -17.52 1.57
N GLU A 634 1.25 -18.46 1.27
CA GLU A 634 0.18 -18.91 2.15
C GLU A 634 0.49 -20.33 2.62
N HIS A 635 0.27 -20.64 3.91
CA HIS A 635 0.30 -22.01 4.41
C HIS A 635 -0.93 -22.78 3.92
N VAL A 636 -0.73 -23.89 3.20
CA VAL A 636 -1.80 -24.68 2.59
C VAL A 636 -1.69 -26.13 3.03
N GLY A 637 -2.70 -26.63 3.75
CA GLY A 637 -2.72 -27.99 4.29
C GLY A 637 -2.00 -28.10 5.64
N GLU A 638 -1.82 -29.34 6.13
CA GLU A 638 -1.27 -29.63 7.47
C GLU A 638 0.26 -29.85 7.46
N ASN A 639 0.89 -29.88 6.28
CA ASN A 639 2.30 -30.25 6.12
C ASN A 639 3.21 -29.02 6.05
N VAL A 640 4.12 -28.90 7.02
CA VAL A 640 5.12 -27.82 7.07
C VAL A 640 6.16 -27.90 5.94
N GLN A 641 6.49 -29.11 5.45
CA GLN A 641 7.49 -29.26 4.38
C GLN A 641 7.03 -28.62 3.07
N ASP A 642 5.75 -28.78 2.70
CA ASP A 642 5.20 -28.19 1.48
C ASP A 642 5.26 -26.64 1.54
N THR A 643 5.19 -26.08 2.75
CA THR A 643 5.34 -24.63 2.98
C THR A 643 6.80 -24.18 2.89
N VAL A 644 7.76 -24.99 3.37
CA VAL A 644 9.20 -24.77 3.17
C VAL A 644 9.57 -24.80 1.68
N ASP A 645 9.03 -25.77 0.93
CA ASP A 645 9.26 -25.89 -0.51
C ASP A 645 8.70 -24.69 -1.28
N LEU A 646 7.51 -24.20 -0.91
CA LEU A 646 6.92 -22.96 -1.43
C LEU A 646 7.77 -21.72 -1.11
N LEU A 647 8.31 -21.60 0.12
CA LEU A 647 9.20 -20.51 0.51
C LEU A 647 10.48 -20.49 -0.33
N TYR A 648 11.12 -21.65 -0.55
CA TYR A 648 12.30 -21.75 -1.41
C TYR A 648 11.98 -21.48 -2.89
N ALA A 649 10.84 -21.92 -3.40
CA ALA A 649 10.40 -21.62 -4.76
C ALA A 649 10.20 -20.11 -4.97
N ALA A 650 9.46 -19.46 -4.07
CA ALA A 650 9.23 -18.01 -4.09
C ALA A 650 10.55 -17.21 -3.99
N ALA A 651 11.42 -17.58 -3.05
CA ALA A 651 12.74 -16.95 -2.91
C ALA A 651 13.64 -17.14 -4.15
N THR A 652 13.53 -18.27 -4.85
CA THR A 652 14.30 -18.54 -6.07
C THR A 652 13.77 -17.75 -7.28
N GLU A 653 12.45 -17.53 -7.36
CA GLU A 653 11.83 -16.61 -8.33
C GLU A 653 12.34 -15.18 -8.11
N VAL A 654 12.32 -14.69 -6.86
CA VAL A 654 12.85 -13.37 -6.48
C VAL A 654 14.35 -13.24 -6.81
N ALA A 655 15.15 -14.27 -6.53
CA ALA A 655 16.57 -14.31 -6.85
C ALA A 655 16.85 -14.45 -8.36
N LYS A 656 15.82 -14.61 -9.20
CA LYS A 656 15.91 -14.84 -10.66
C LYS A 656 16.85 -16.00 -11.02
N GLY A 657 16.78 -17.09 -10.25
CA GLY A 657 17.65 -18.26 -10.37
C GLY A 657 19.04 -18.11 -9.72
N GLY A 658 19.31 -16.99 -9.04
CA GLY A 658 20.48 -16.84 -8.17
C GLY A 658 20.41 -17.74 -6.92
N ARG A 659 21.54 -17.85 -6.20
CA ARG A 659 21.57 -18.61 -4.94
C ARG A 659 20.76 -17.89 -3.84
N VAL A 660 19.95 -18.65 -3.13
CA VAL A 660 19.13 -18.23 -1.98
C VAL A 660 19.71 -18.80 -0.69
N ASP A 661 19.49 -18.11 0.42
CA ASP A 661 19.75 -18.58 1.78
C ASP A 661 18.64 -18.03 2.71
N ILE A 662 17.78 -18.89 3.28
CA ILE A 662 16.72 -18.46 4.21
C ILE A 662 17.31 -18.48 5.62
N VAL A 663 17.70 -17.31 6.12
CA VAL A 663 18.53 -17.19 7.33
C VAL A 663 17.74 -17.10 8.63
N ALA A 664 16.46 -16.70 8.56
CA ALA A 664 15.58 -16.60 9.72
C ALA A 664 14.09 -16.70 9.35
N VAL A 665 13.30 -17.15 10.32
CA VAL A 665 11.83 -17.14 10.28
C VAL A 665 11.34 -16.53 11.60
N ILE A 666 10.54 -15.47 11.53
CA ILE A 666 10.18 -14.64 12.68
C ILE A 666 8.65 -14.59 12.84
N PRO A 667 8.07 -14.93 14.01
CA PRO A 667 6.65 -14.73 14.26
C PRO A 667 6.34 -13.24 14.46
N GLY A 668 5.62 -12.65 13.51
CA GLY A 668 5.16 -11.26 13.57
C GLY A 668 3.95 -11.08 14.50
N ALA A 669 3.04 -12.06 14.53
CA ALA A 669 1.81 -12.03 15.32
C ALA A 669 1.55 -13.36 16.07
N GLU A 670 0.59 -13.32 17.01
CA GLU A 670 0.11 -14.48 17.79
C GLU A 670 -0.23 -15.72 16.93
N THR A 671 -0.83 -15.53 15.76
CA THR A 671 -1.24 -16.60 14.86
C THR A 671 -0.05 -17.33 14.23
N GLY A 672 1.07 -16.63 14.00
CA GLY A 672 2.24 -17.16 13.31
C GLY A 672 3.16 -18.02 14.17
N VAL A 673 3.01 -18.04 15.50
CA VAL A 673 3.96 -18.67 16.45
C VAL A 673 4.20 -20.15 16.16
N LEU A 674 3.14 -20.98 16.07
CA LEU A 674 3.27 -22.43 15.88
C LEU A 674 3.91 -22.78 14.53
N LEU A 675 3.54 -22.05 13.47
CA LEU A 675 4.09 -22.27 12.14
C LEU A 675 5.54 -21.78 12.05
N ALA A 676 5.88 -20.65 12.70
CA ALA A 676 7.26 -20.17 12.78
C ALA A 676 8.16 -21.21 13.49
N ASP A 677 7.75 -21.69 14.67
CA ASP A 677 8.49 -22.74 15.40
C ASP A 677 8.69 -23.99 14.51
N ALA A 678 7.61 -24.50 13.90
CA ALA A 678 7.65 -25.69 13.03
C ALA A 678 8.56 -25.51 11.80
N ILE A 679 8.57 -24.34 11.17
CA ILE A 679 9.47 -24.04 10.04
C ILE A 679 10.92 -23.87 10.52
N THR A 680 11.17 -23.26 11.69
CA THR A 680 12.54 -23.10 12.19
C THR A 680 13.22 -24.44 12.47
N GLU A 681 12.48 -25.44 12.95
CA GLU A 681 12.95 -26.82 13.14
C GLU A 681 13.36 -27.48 11.82
N VAL A 682 12.51 -27.39 10.78
CA VAL A 682 12.80 -27.97 9.44
C VAL A 682 13.98 -27.26 8.76
N LEU A 683 14.06 -25.93 8.87
CA LEU A 683 15.15 -25.13 8.30
C LEU A 683 16.43 -25.13 9.15
N GLN A 684 16.40 -25.67 10.36
CA GLN A 684 17.49 -25.61 11.35
C GLN A 684 17.99 -24.18 11.62
N THR A 685 17.06 -23.21 11.64
CA THR A 685 17.32 -21.79 11.91
C THR A 685 17.09 -21.46 13.40
N ALA A 686 17.40 -20.23 13.82
CA ALA A 686 17.26 -19.82 15.22
C ALA A 686 15.77 -19.74 15.65
N GLY A 687 15.26 -20.81 16.28
CA GLY A 687 13.89 -20.91 16.80
C GLY A 687 13.80 -21.16 18.31
N ASN A 688 12.61 -21.52 18.78
CA ASN A 688 12.36 -22.00 20.15
C ASN A 688 12.13 -23.52 20.17
N ASP A 689 12.13 -24.14 21.34
CA ASP A 689 11.89 -25.58 21.46
C ASP A 689 10.45 -25.93 21.08
N VAL A 690 10.27 -26.69 19.99
CA VAL A 690 8.95 -27.11 19.48
C VAL A 690 8.17 -27.92 20.51
N ALA A 691 8.82 -28.67 21.40
CA ALA A 691 8.14 -29.47 22.43
C ALA A 691 7.29 -28.62 23.40
N HIS A 692 7.53 -27.31 23.46
CA HIS A 692 6.80 -26.35 24.28
C HIS A 692 5.96 -25.34 23.47
N THR A 693 5.79 -25.51 22.14
CA THR A 693 5.10 -24.52 21.28
C THR A 693 3.64 -24.27 21.67
N ASP A 694 2.87 -25.33 21.94
CA ASP A 694 1.48 -25.20 22.40
C ASP A 694 1.39 -24.47 23.75
N ALA A 695 2.33 -24.72 24.67
CA ALA A 695 2.40 -24.05 25.97
C ALA A 695 2.79 -22.56 25.86
N ARG A 696 3.35 -22.11 24.73
CA ARG A 696 3.59 -20.69 24.41
C ARG A 696 2.38 -19.98 23.79
N ARG A 697 1.24 -20.66 23.59
CA ARG A 697 0.00 -20.06 23.05
C ARG A 697 -1.27 -20.38 23.85
N ASP A 698 -1.43 -21.62 24.32
CA ASP A 698 -2.56 -22.03 25.14
C ASP A 698 -2.30 -21.63 26.60
N LYS A 699 -3.04 -20.61 27.06
CA LYS A 699 -2.94 -20.04 28.42
C LYS A 699 -3.12 -21.09 29.54
N TYR A 700 -3.81 -22.20 29.28
CA TYR A 700 -3.93 -23.30 30.24
C TYR A 700 -2.65 -24.13 30.26
N LEU A 701 -2.18 -24.63 29.10
CA LEU A 701 -0.96 -25.43 29.02
C LEU A 701 0.27 -24.67 29.54
N MET A 702 0.34 -23.36 29.29
CA MET A 702 1.32 -22.45 29.87
C MET A 702 1.37 -22.54 31.41
N GLY A 703 0.22 -22.50 32.06
CA GLY A 703 0.11 -22.60 33.52
C GLY A 703 0.38 -23.99 34.08
N GLU A 704 0.16 -25.06 33.31
CA GLU A 704 0.54 -26.43 33.70
C GLU A 704 2.05 -26.65 33.57
N ALA A 705 2.68 -26.21 32.48
CA ALA A 705 4.14 -26.31 32.30
C ALA A 705 4.92 -25.62 33.43
N LEU A 706 4.46 -24.45 33.88
CA LEU A 706 5.01 -23.79 35.07
C LEU A 706 4.82 -24.61 36.35
N ARG A 707 3.65 -25.26 36.53
CA ARG A 707 3.38 -26.13 37.70
C ARG A 707 4.29 -27.35 37.73
N ASP A 708 4.49 -28.00 36.58
CA ASP A 708 5.37 -29.17 36.44
C ASP A 708 6.85 -28.79 36.65
N ALA A 709 7.24 -27.57 36.27
CA ALA A 709 8.54 -26.98 36.61
C ALA A 709 8.66 -26.51 38.08
N GLY A 710 7.60 -26.63 38.90
CA GLY A 710 7.58 -26.19 40.30
C GLY A 710 7.48 -24.67 40.51
N ILE A 711 7.18 -23.91 39.46
CA ILE A 711 7.05 -22.45 39.46
C ILE A 711 5.63 -22.07 39.92
N ARG A 712 5.50 -20.94 40.66
CA ARG A 712 4.19 -20.41 41.05
C ARG A 712 3.41 -19.98 39.81
N ALA A 713 2.34 -20.70 39.49
CA ALA A 713 1.38 -20.34 38.45
C ALA A 713 -0.02 -20.10 39.04
N VAL A 714 -0.86 -19.35 38.31
CA VAL A 714 -2.25 -19.08 38.67
C VAL A 714 -3.06 -20.38 38.76
N LYS A 715 -3.92 -20.54 39.78
CA LYS A 715 -4.89 -21.65 39.82
C LYS A 715 -5.90 -21.50 38.70
N GLN A 716 -6.18 -22.60 37.99
CA GLN A 716 -7.06 -22.57 36.83
C GLN A 716 -7.77 -23.90 36.54
N ALA A 717 -8.77 -23.85 35.66
CA ALA A 717 -9.36 -25.02 35.01
C ALA A 717 -9.77 -24.69 33.56
N LYS A 718 -9.66 -25.68 32.66
CA LYS A 718 -10.11 -25.61 31.26
C LYS A 718 -11.47 -26.29 31.14
N CYS A 719 -12.54 -25.51 31.05
CA CYS A 719 -13.91 -25.98 31.22
C CYS A 719 -14.67 -26.05 29.89
N THR A 720 -15.06 -27.26 29.49
CA THR A 720 -15.97 -27.53 28.35
C THR A 720 -17.45 -27.54 28.74
N GLU A 721 -17.76 -27.67 30.02
CA GLU A 721 -19.11 -27.70 30.60
C GLU A 721 -19.13 -27.04 31.98
N TRP A 722 -20.31 -26.60 32.43
CA TRP A 722 -20.49 -25.78 33.63
C TRP A 722 -20.08 -26.48 34.94
N SER A 723 -20.35 -27.78 35.04
CA SER A 723 -19.88 -28.70 36.09
C SER A 723 -18.39 -28.58 36.39
N HIS A 724 -17.54 -28.41 35.38
CA HIS A 724 -16.10 -28.18 35.56
C HIS A 724 -15.79 -26.84 36.24
N VAL A 725 -16.61 -25.81 35.99
CA VAL A 725 -16.50 -24.50 36.64
C VAL A 725 -16.88 -24.60 38.12
N GLU A 726 -17.98 -25.27 38.44
CA GLU A 726 -18.43 -25.50 39.82
C GLU A 726 -17.39 -26.31 40.61
N ALA A 727 -16.84 -27.37 40.01
CA ALA A 727 -15.78 -28.18 40.59
C ALA A 727 -14.50 -27.36 40.86
N PHE A 728 -14.10 -26.47 39.94
CA PHE A 728 -12.97 -25.57 40.14
C PHE A 728 -13.23 -24.58 41.29
N MET A 729 -14.39 -23.92 41.32
CA MET A 729 -14.73 -22.95 42.36
C MET A 729 -14.76 -23.59 43.76
N ALA A 730 -15.16 -24.86 43.87
CA ALA A 730 -15.09 -25.62 45.12
C ALA A 730 -13.66 -25.88 45.65
N THR A 731 -12.62 -25.64 44.84
CA THR A 731 -11.20 -25.69 45.29
C THR A 731 -10.66 -24.35 45.80
N LEU A 732 -11.45 -23.27 45.68
CA LEU A 732 -11.06 -21.94 46.12
C LEU A 732 -11.44 -21.69 47.59
N PRO A 733 -10.77 -20.76 48.29
CA PRO A 733 -11.07 -20.48 49.71
C PRO A 733 -12.47 -19.89 49.90
N THR A 734 -13.30 -20.56 50.68
CA THR A 734 -14.71 -20.19 50.94
C THR A 734 -14.90 -19.18 52.08
N ASP A 735 -13.80 -18.72 52.70
CA ASP A 735 -13.77 -17.66 53.71
C ASP A 735 -13.88 -16.24 53.12
N LYS A 736 -14.00 -16.13 51.79
CA LYS A 736 -13.96 -14.86 51.04
C LYS A 736 -15.12 -14.76 50.04
N PRO A 737 -15.43 -13.53 49.55
CA PRO A 737 -16.25 -13.35 48.36
C PRO A 737 -15.69 -14.16 47.19
N LEU A 738 -16.56 -14.64 46.30
CA LEU A 738 -16.13 -15.28 45.07
C LEU A 738 -15.47 -14.23 44.17
N GLU A 739 -14.22 -14.48 43.77
CA GLU A 739 -13.48 -13.64 42.83
C GLU A 739 -12.76 -14.55 41.82
N VAL A 740 -13.36 -14.71 40.64
CA VAL A 740 -12.85 -15.59 39.57
C VAL A 740 -12.90 -14.90 38.22
N VAL A 741 -11.87 -15.13 37.42
CA VAL A 741 -11.78 -14.62 36.04
C VAL A 741 -12.18 -15.73 35.09
N LEU A 742 -13.19 -15.46 34.25
CA LEU A 742 -13.53 -16.31 33.11
C LEU A 742 -13.05 -15.60 31.83
N LYS A 743 -12.37 -16.34 30.95
CA LYS A 743 -11.85 -15.82 29.67
C LYS A 743 -11.72 -16.92 28.60
N PRO A 744 -11.58 -16.57 27.31
CA PRO A 744 -11.14 -17.50 26.27
C PRO A 744 -9.73 -18.06 26.58
N VAL A 745 -9.43 -19.27 26.12
CA VAL A 745 -8.06 -19.82 26.15
C VAL A 745 -7.17 -19.12 25.13
N ASN A 746 -7.67 -18.96 23.89
CA ASN A 746 -6.92 -18.46 22.73
C ASN A 746 -7.57 -17.19 22.14
N SER A 747 -7.46 -16.06 22.85
CA SER A 747 -7.72 -14.71 22.30
C SER A 747 -6.73 -13.69 22.89
N ALA A 748 -6.85 -12.42 22.47
CA ALA A 748 -5.97 -11.29 22.77
C ALA A 748 -6.77 -10.02 23.18
N GLY A 749 -6.07 -8.93 23.53
CA GLY A 749 -6.70 -7.61 23.76
C GLY A 749 -7.68 -7.53 24.94
N THR A 750 -7.62 -8.49 25.88
CA THR A 750 -8.59 -8.65 26.98
C THR A 750 -10.03 -8.95 26.51
N GLU A 751 -10.22 -9.51 25.29
CA GLU A 751 -11.55 -9.92 24.80
C GLU A 751 -12.23 -10.95 25.74
N ASP A 752 -13.50 -10.68 26.09
CA ASP A 752 -14.36 -11.47 26.99
C ASP A 752 -13.81 -11.76 28.40
N VAL A 753 -12.69 -11.14 28.81
CA VAL A 753 -12.09 -11.36 30.14
C VAL A 753 -12.96 -10.72 31.22
N THR A 754 -13.66 -11.53 32.00
CA THR A 754 -14.68 -11.06 32.95
C THR A 754 -14.39 -11.52 34.37
N LEU A 755 -14.26 -10.57 35.31
CA LEU A 755 -14.24 -10.83 36.74
C LEU A 755 -15.66 -11.09 37.24
N CYS A 756 -15.96 -12.32 37.63
CA CYS A 756 -17.24 -12.74 38.15
C CYS A 756 -17.23 -12.75 39.68
N LEU A 757 -18.22 -12.09 40.29
CA LEU A 757 -18.37 -11.94 41.74
C LEU A 757 -19.51 -12.79 42.33
N SER A 758 -20.18 -13.59 41.49
CA SER A 758 -21.22 -14.55 41.89
C SER A 758 -21.29 -15.74 40.94
N MET A 759 -21.87 -16.86 41.41
CA MET A 759 -22.12 -18.05 40.58
C MET A 759 -22.98 -17.72 39.35
N GLU A 760 -23.96 -16.83 39.51
CA GLU A 760 -24.86 -16.37 38.44
C GLU A 760 -24.10 -15.59 37.35
N GLN A 761 -23.22 -14.66 37.74
CA GLN A 761 -22.37 -13.94 36.79
C GLN A 761 -21.41 -14.88 36.07
N ALA A 762 -20.83 -15.86 36.77
CA ALA A 762 -19.95 -16.85 36.17
C ALA A 762 -20.69 -17.77 35.19
N HIS A 763 -21.92 -18.21 35.50
CA HIS A 763 -22.73 -19.01 34.58
C HIS A 763 -23.09 -18.20 33.32
N ALA A 764 -23.58 -16.97 33.49
CA ALA A 764 -23.92 -16.10 32.36
C ALA A 764 -22.70 -15.83 31.45
N THR A 765 -21.54 -15.60 32.06
CA THR A 765 -20.26 -15.40 31.34
C THR A 765 -19.82 -16.68 30.62
N PHE A 766 -19.86 -17.84 31.29
CA PHE A 766 -19.52 -19.13 30.69
C PHE A 766 -20.37 -19.42 29.44
N SER A 767 -21.69 -19.22 29.53
CA SER A 767 -22.62 -19.35 28.39
C SER A 767 -22.42 -18.30 27.28
N THR A 768 -21.72 -17.20 27.56
CA THR A 768 -21.42 -16.15 26.56
C THR A 768 -20.10 -16.40 25.84
N ILE A 769 -19.12 -17.02 26.51
CA ILE A 769 -17.81 -17.34 25.93
C ILE A 769 -17.87 -18.63 25.11
N LEU A 770 -18.50 -19.69 25.62
CA LEU A 770 -18.49 -21.02 25.00
C LEU A 770 -19.20 -21.02 23.64
N GLY A 771 -18.54 -21.52 22.60
CA GLY A 771 -19.07 -21.56 21.22
C GLY A 771 -19.05 -20.22 20.48
N LYS A 772 -18.66 -19.11 21.13
CA LYS A 772 -18.48 -17.81 20.48
C LYS A 772 -17.26 -17.85 19.54
N VAL A 773 -17.38 -17.23 18.36
CA VAL A 773 -16.24 -16.88 17.49
C VAL A 773 -15.61 -15.57 18.00
N ASN A 774 -14.32 -15.64 18.31
CA ASN A 774 -13.57 -14.57 18.96
C ASN A 774 -12.88 -13.63 17.95
N GLY A 775 -12.15 -12.62 18.44
CA GLY A 775 -11.50 -11.58 17.63
C GLY A 775 -10.43 -12.10 16.66
N LEU A 776 -9.87 -13.29 16.92
CA LEU A 776 -8.90 -13.97 16.03
C LEU A 776 -9.59 -14.91 15.01
N GLY A 777 -10.92 -14.90 14.94
CA GLY A 777 -11.71 -15.81 14.09
C GLY A 777 -11.85 -17.24 14.63
N LEU A 778 -11.34 -17.52 15.83
CA LEU A 778 -11.36 -18.85 16.43
C LEU A 778 -12.64 -19.09 17.23
N THR A 779 -13.20 -20.29 17.13
CA THR A 779 -14.34 -20.73 17.96
C THR A 779 -13.84 -21.15 19.35
N ASN A 780 -14.38 -20.53 20.40
CA ASN A 780 -14.09 -20.87 21.80
C ASN A 780 -14.69 -22.23 22.18
N THR A 781 -13.93 -23.32 22.00
CA THR A 781 -14.34 -24.70 22.34
C THR A 781 -14.39 -24.99 23.85
N CYS A 782 -13.79 -24.12 24.67
CA CYS A 782 -13.76 -24.20 26.12
C CYS A 782 -13.52 -22.81 26.73
N VAL A 783 -13.85 -22.67 28.02
CA VAL A 783 -13.64 -21.45 28.82
C VAL A 783 -12.52 -21.70 29.82
N LEU A 784 -11.58 -20.77 29.95
CA LEU A 784 -10.54 -20.77 30.97
C LEU A 784 -11.06 -20.05 32.21
N VAL A 785 -11.11 -20.75 33.34
CA VAL A 785 -11.47 -20.21 34.65
C VAL A 785 -10.18 -20.07 35.46
N GLN A 786 -9.95 -18.92 36.10
CA GLN A 786 -8.77 -18.65 36.93
C GLN A 786 -9.15 -17.99 38.26
N GLU A 787 -8.34 -18.18 39.30
CA GLU A 787 -8.47 -17.38 40.55
C GLU A 787 -8.17 -15.90 40.27
N PHE A 788 -8.83 -14.98 40.97
CA PHE A 788 -8.54 -13.56 40.79
C PHE A 788 -7.15 -13.17 41.33
N LEU A 789 -6.33 -12.63 40.43
CA LEU A 789 -5.01 -12.08 40.71
C LEU A 789 -5.11 -10.60 41.10
N ASP A 790 -5.28 -10.38 42.41
CA ASP A 790 -5.23 -9.08 43.08
C ASP A 790 -3.77 -8.61 43.27
N GLY A 791 -3.40 -7.50 42.64
CA GLY A 791 -2.04 -6.94 42.62
C GLY A 791 -1.75 -6.09 41.37
N ASP A 792 -0.71 -5.26 41.46
CA ASP A 792 -0.19 -4.46 40.35
C ASP A 792 0.29 -5.35 39.18
N GLU A 793 0.11 -4.85 37.96
CA GLU A 793 0.38 -5.58 36.71
C GLU A 793 1.47 -4.90 35.87
N TYR A 794 2.39 -5.71 35.36
CA TYR A 794 3.57 -5.28 34.62
C TYR A 794 3.75 -6.12 33.35
N VAL A 795 4.35 -5.52 32.33
CA VAL A 795 4.89 -6.23 31.16
C VAL A 795 6.40 -6.27 31.28
N ILE A 796 6.99 -7.46 31.21
CA ILE A 796 8.42 -7.68 31.14
C ILE A 796 8.76 -8.11 29.70
N ASP A 797 9.15 -7.17 28.85
CA ASP A 797 9.50 -7.45 27.45
C ASP A 797 10.95 -7.91 27.34
N THR A 798 11.15 -9.21 27.08
CA THR A 798 12.46 -9.83 26.95
C THR A 798 12.81 -10.13 25.50
N VAL A 799 14.10 -10.32 25.25
CA VAL A 799 14.59 -11.13 24.12
C VAL A 799 15.48 -12.24 24.69
N SER A 800 15.44 -13.40 24.04
CA SER A 800 16.23 -14.58 24.35
C SER A 800 17.26 -14.83 23.24
N MET A 801 18.45 -15.30 23.60
CA MET A 801 19.43 -15.85 22.66
C MET A 801 20.11 -17.08 23.28
N GLU A 802 20.00 -18.23 22.61
CA GLU A 802 20.51 -19.53 23.06
C GLU A 802 20.03 -19.98 24.46
N GLY A 803 18.89 -19.45 24.93
CA GLY A 803 18.38 -19.67 26.30
C GLY A 803 18.92 -18.69 27.35
N ARG A 804 19.68 -17.66 26.95
CA ARG A 804 20.00 -16.51 27.81
C ARG A 804 18.93 -15.44 27.61
N HIS A 805 18.34 -14.91 28.68
CA HIS A 805 17.31 -13.89 28.62
C HIS A 805 17.87 -12.50 28.99
N LYS A 806 17.40 -11.45 28.32
CA LYS A 806 17.66 -10.04 28.69
C LYS A 806 16.39 -9.20 28.54
N VAL A 807 16.22 -8.22 29.43
CA VAL A 807 15.06 -7.31 29.42
C VAL A 807 15.32 -6.12 28.50
N THR A 808 14.34 -5.84 27.65
CA THR A 808 14.35 -4.73 26.67
C THR A 808 13.45 -3.58 27.08
N ALA A 809 12.29 -3.85 27.66
CA ALA A 809 11.44 -2.85 28.29
C ALA A 809 10.71 -3.44 29.50
N ILE A 810 10.31 -2.56 30.42
CA ILE A 810 9.49 -2.91 31.59
C ILE A 810 8.39 -1.86 31.64
N TRP A 811 7.15 -2.30 31.55
CA TRP A 811 5.98 -1.42 31.60
C TRP A 811 5.16 -1.73 32.83
N LYS A 812 4.60 -0.71 33.47
CA LYS A 812 3.50 -0.87 34.42
C LYS A 812 2.19 -0.54 33.71
N TYR A 813 1.23 -1.44 33.73
CA TYR A 813 -0.12 -1.16 33.21
C TYR A 813 -0.92 -0.33 34.21
N ASP A 814 -1.76 0.54 33.65
CA ASP A 814 -2.81 1.29 34.34
C ASP A 814 -4.15 0.70 33.90
N LYS A 815 -4.54 -0.46 34.47
CA LYS A 815 -5.84 -1.12 34.22
C LYS A 815 -6.82 -0.76 35.34
N ARG A 816 -8.03 -0.29 35.02
CA ARG A 816 -9.02 0.19 35.99
C ARG A 816 -10.45 -0.29 35.68
N ARG A 817 -11.31 -0.24 36.70
CA ARG A 817 -12.76 -0.43 36.54
C ARG A 817 -13.43 0.88 36.11
N VAL A 818 -14.10 0.88 34.95
CA VAL A 818 -14.90 2.00 34.42
C VAL A 818 -15.94 1.44 33.45
N ASN A 819 -17.03 2.18 33.19
CA ASN A 819 -18.09 1.79 32.24
C ASN A 819 -18.62 0.35 32.46
N ASP A 820 -18.79 -0.01 33.74
CA ASP A 820 -19.22 -1.33 34.22
C ASP A 820 -18.21 -2.49 34.01
N ALA A 821 -17.18 -2.32 33.16
CA ALA A 821 -16.11 -3.28 32.89
C ALA A 821 -14.96 -3.22 33.91
N ALA A 822 -14.30 -4.36 34.15
CA ALA A 822 -13.32 -4.53 35.23
C ALA A 822 -11.87 -4.16 34.85
N PHE A 823 -11.49 -4.30 33.57
CA PHE A 823 -10.09 -4.32 33.12
C PHE A 823 -9.83 -3.35 31.96
N VAL A 824 -10.35 -2.12 32.06
CA VAL A 824 -10.17 -1.11 31.01
C VAL A 824 -8.75 -0.54 31.08
N TYR A 825 -8.06 -0.51 29.95
CA TYR A 825 -6.74 0.07 29.83
C TYR A 825 -6.85 1.60 29.83
N PHE A 826 -6.28 2.23 30.86
CA PHE A 826 -5.94 3.65 30.83
C PHE A 826 -4.55 3.82 30.18
N GLY A 827 -3.68 2.81 30.22
CA GLY A 827 -2.46 2.79 29.41
C GLY A 827 -1.31 2.07 30.08
N LEU A 828 -0.08 2.45 29.73
CA LEU A 828 1.15 1.83 30.23
C LEU A 828 2.28 2.86 30.38
N SER A 829 3.09 2.71 31.42
CA SER A 829 4.22 3.62 31.73
C SER A 829 5.51 2.82 31.87
N ILE A 830 6.60 3.29 31.25
CA ILE A 830 7.89 2.58 31.28
C ILE A 830 8.61 2.82 32.62
N VAL A 831 9.22 1.78 33.20
CA VAL A 831 9.84 1.83 34.54
C VAL A 831 11.24 1.19 34.56
N PRO A 832 12.17 1.67 35.41
CA PRO A 832 13.50 1.08 35.57
C PRO A 832 13.51 -0.18 36.47
N ALA A 833 14.49 -1.06 36.24
CA ALA A 833 14.81 -2.21 37.09
C ALA A 833 15.57 -1.82 38.39
N ASN A 834 15.05 -0.86 39.15
CA ASN A 834 15.70 -0.29 40.35
C ASN A 834 14.99 -0.56 41.69
N ASP A 835 13.82 -1.20 41.67
CA ASP A 835 13.05 -1.57 42.86
C ASP A 835 13.00 -3.10 43.06
N ASP A 836 12.81 -3.55 44.30
CA ASP A 836 12.79 -4.97 44.67
C ASP A 836 11.60 -5.72 44.04
N VAL A 837 10.43 -5.08 43.90
CA VAL A 837 9.25 -5.68 43.25
C VAL A 837 9.54 -5.91 41.77
N VAL A 838 10.12 -4.92 41.09
CA VAL A 838 10.45 -5.00 39.66
C VAL A 838 11.55 -6.05 39.42
N ASN A 839 12.57 -6.13 40.26
CA ASN A 839 13.60 -7.16 40.13
C ASN A 839 13.02 -8.57 40.37
N ALA A 840 12.15 -8.77 41.37
CA ALA A 840 11.48 -10.05 41.59
C ALA A 840 10.59 -10.48 40.41
N LEU A 841 9.90 -9.54 39.76
CA LEU A 841 9.11 -9.80 38.54
C LEU A 841 9.99 -10.25 37.37
N ILE A 842 11.17 -9.64 37.19
CA ILE A 842 12.15 -10.03 36.15
C ILE A 842 12.73 -11.42 36.43
N ASP A 843 13.16 -11.67 37.67
CA ASP A 843 13.78 -12.95 38.06
C ASP A 843 12.79 -14.12 37.92
N TYR A 844 11.51 -13.87 38.20
CA TYR A 844 10.42 -14.81 37.90
C TYR A 844 10.14 -14.96 36.40
N GLN A 845 10.16 -13.87 35.62
CA GLN A 845 9.96 -13.96 34.17
C GLN A 845 11.05 -14.80 33.51
N PHE A 846 12.30 -14.75 33.98
CA PHE A 846 13.36 -15.60 33.46
C PHE A 846 13.08 -17.09 33.70
N THR A 847 12.64 -17.51 34.90
CA THR A 847 12.30 -18.93 35.14
C THR A 847 11.05 -19.37 34.37
N VAL A 848 10.10 -18.45 34.11
CA VAL A 848 8.96 -18.69 33.20
C VAL A 848 9.42 -18.97 31.77
N LEU A 849 10.41 -18.22 31.26
CA LEU A 849 10.94 -18.40 29.90
C LEU A 849 11.69 -19.73 29.76
N ASP A 850 12.53 -20.08 30.75
CA ASP A 850 13.19 -21.40 30.86
C ASP A 850 12.16 -22.54 30.77
N ALA A 851 11.11 -22.49 31.60
CA ALA A 851 10.09 -23.54 31.71
C ALA A 851 9.12 -23.62 30.52
N LEU A 852 9.14 -22.64 29.61
CA LEU A 852 8.36 -22.62 28.36
C LEU A 852 9.25 -22.81 27.12
N GLY A 853 10.50 -23.25 27.31
CA GLY A 853 11.41 -23.61 26.22
C GLY A 853 11.85 -22.44 25.34
N PHE A 854 11.85 -21.20 25.86
CA PHE A 854 12.34 -20.04 25.14
C PHE A 854 13.85 -20.14 24.94
N ARG A 855 14.28 -20.16 23.68
CA ARG A 855 15.70 -20.22 23.27
C ARG A 855 16.10 -18.97 22.52
N ASN A 856 15.32 -18.53 21.53
CA ASN A 856 15.66 -17.40 20.67
C ASN A 856 14.45 -16.51 20.39
N GLY A 857 14.69 -15.19 20.29
CA GLY A 857 13.67 -14.22 19.93
C GLY A 857 12.89 -13.64 21.13
N PRO A 858 11.83 -12.87 20.86
CA PRO A 858 11.14 -12.05 21.84
C PRO A 858 10.18 -12.84 22.74
N GLY A 859 10.09 -12.43 24.01
CA GLY A 859 9.07 -12.87 24.95
C GLY A 859 8.35 -11.67 25.56
N HIS A 860 7.04 -11.58 25.39
CA HIS A 860 6.20 -10.49 25.90
C HIS A 860 5.39 -11.01 27.10
N GLY A 861 5.91 -10.86 28.32
CA GLY A 861 5.33 -11.45 29.53
C GLY A 861 4.48 -10.48 30.35
N GLU A 862 3.18 -10.73 30.48
CA GLU A 862 2.29 -10.04 31.42
C GLU A 862 2.36 -10.74 32.80
N VAL A 863 2.84 -10.03 33.83
CA VAL A 863 3.09 -10.57 35.19
C VAL A 863 2.49 -9.66 36.25
N LYS A 864 1.80 -10.23 37.25
CA LYS A 864 1.32 -9.50 38.42
C LYS A 864 2.12 -9.77 39.68
N PHE A 865 2.28 -8.75 40.52
CA PHE A 865 2.83 -8.92 41.87
C PHE A 865 1.71 -9.18 42.89
N CYS A 866 1.23 -10.43 42.95
CA CYS A 866 0.07 -10.81 43.75
C CYS A 866 0.45 -11.38 45.12
N ARG A 867 0.03 -10.69 46.19
CA ARG A 867 0.17 -11.12 47.60
C ARG A 867 1.64 -11.38 48.00
N GLY A 868 2.54 -10.52 47.56
CA GLY A 868 3.96 -10.52 47.97
C GLY A 868 4.90 -11.38 47.10
N SER A 869 4.44 -11.93 45.97
CA SER A 869 5.33 -12.52 44.96
C SER A 869 4.69 -12.51 43.56
N PRO A 870 5.49 -12.64 42.48
CA PRO A 870 5.01 -12.70 41.11
C PRO A 870 4.04 -13.85 40.79
N VAL A 871 3.18 -13.65 39.80
CA VAL A 871 2.40 -14.67 39.07
C VAL A 871 2.22 -14.23 37.61
N LEU A 872 2.47 -15.12 36.66
CA LEU A 872 2.22 -14.91 35.24
C LEU A 872 0.71 -14.81 34.93
N ILE A 873 0.33 -13.87 34.06
CA ILE A 873 -0.97 -13.87 33.36
C ILE A 873 -0.84 -14.65 32.05
N GLU A 874 0.13 -14.26 31.21
CA GLU A 874 0.56 -14.98 30.00
C GLU A 874 1.94 -14.49 29.51
N VAL A 875 2.59 -15.23 28.61
CA VAL A 875 3.75 -14.74 27.83
C VAL A 875 3.60 -15.08 26.35
N GLY A 876 3.60 -14.07 25.49
CA GLY A 876 3.55 -14.24 24.04
C GLY A 876 4.94 -14.45 23.43
N ALA A 877 5.11 -15.47 22.58
CA ALA A 877 6.36 -15.78 21.87
C ALA A 877 6.55 -14.93 20.60
N ARG A 878 6.43 -13.61 20.75
CA ARG A 878 6.47 -12.57 19.72
C ARG A 878 6.77 -11.21 20.37
N CYS A 879 6.94 -10.16 19.58
CA CYS A 879 7.08 -8.80 20.11
C CYS A 879 5.79 -8.31 20.78
N HIS A 880 5.92 -7.37 21.72
CA HIS A 880 4.81 -6.64 22.38
C HIS A 880 3.80 -6.10 21.34
N GLY A 881 2.50 -6.18 21.64
CA GLY A 881 1.42 -5.77 20.74
C GLY A 881 1.31 -4.24 20.54
N GLY A 882 0.10 -3.75 20.25
CA GLY A 882 -0.16 -2.30 20.16
C GLY A 882 0.51 -1.61 18.97
N GLU A 883 0.61 -2.30 17.83
CA GLU A 883 1.05 -1.73 16.53
C GLU A 883 2.46 -1.11 16.56
N GLY A 884 3.28 -1.46 17.55
CA GLY A 884 4.58 -0.87 17.78
C GLY A 884 4.56 0.59 18.25
N ALA A 885 3.41 1.13 18.68
CA ALA A 885 3.30 2.50 19.21
C ALA A 885 4.25 2.76 20.40
N TRP A 886 4.56 1.73 21.17
CA TRP A 886 5.53 1.75 22.27
C TRP A 886 7.00 1.83 21.81
N VAL A 887 7.34 1.53 20.55
CA VAL A 887 8.73 1.44 20.05
C VAL A 887 9.48 2.78 20.18
N PRO A 888 8.94 3.94 19.71
CA PRO A 888 9.58 5.24 19.91
C PRO A 888 9.79 5.62 21.38
N ILE A 889 8.92 5.14 22.28
CA ILE A 889 9.08 5.32 23.73
C ILE A 889 10.23 4.46 24.24
N ALA A 890 10.33 3.19 23.85
CA ALA A 890 11.46 2.33 24.23
C ALA A 890 12.81 2.85 23.71
N ASP A 891 12.88 3.25 22.43
CA ASP A 891 14.07 3.86 21.82
C ASP A 891 14.53 5.11 22.59
N THR A 892 13.59 5.94 23.05
CA THR A 892 13.89 7.20 23.74
C THR A 892 14.18 7.04 25.24
N CYS A 893 13.46 6.13 25.91
CA CYS A 893 13.48 5.96 27.36
C CYS A 893 14.46 4.86 27.83
N VAL A 894 14.83 3.92 26.97
CA VAL A 894 15.80 2.84 27.27
C VAL A 894 17.06 2.97 26.41
N GLY A 895 16.93 3.43 25.17
CA GLY A 895 18.02 3.48 24.18
C GLY A 895 18.09 2.26 23.25
N TYR A 896 17.17 1.30 23.41
CA TYR A 896 16.98 0.13 22.54
C TYR A 896 15.56 -0.44 22.73
N ASN A 897 15.04 -1.18 21.73
CA ASN A 897 13.68 -1.73 21.75
C ASN A 897 13.66 -3.25 21.46
N GLN A 898 12.54 -3.92 21.78
CA GLN A 898 12.40 -5.37 21.63
C GLN A 898 12.45 -5.84 20.16
N VAL A 899 11.87 -5.09 19.22
CA VAL A 899 11.78 -5.47 17.80
C VAL A 899 13.16 -5.51 17.16
N ASP A 900 13.95 -4.45 17.32
CA ASP A 900 15.28 -4.35 16.72
C ASP A 900 16.24 -5.41 17.30
N VAL A 901 16.21 -5.64 18.62
CA VAL A 901 17.02 -6.69 19.27
C VAL A 901 16.56 -8.09 18.86
N ALA A 902 15.26 -8.34 18.73
CA ALA A 902 14.73 -9.61 18.24
C ALA A 902 15.21 -9.90 16.81
N VAL A 903 15.06 -8.94 15.89
CA VAL A 903 15.50 -9.10 14.49
C VAL A 903 17.02 -9.31 14.43
N ASP A 904 17.82 -8.55 15.19
CA ASP A 904 19.28 -8.75 15.23
C ASP A 904 19.68 -10.14 15.79
N VAL A 905 18.98 -10.68 16.78
CA VAL A 905 19.19 -12.06 17.26
C VAL A 905 18.86 -13.08 16.17
N TYR A 906 17.67 -12.99 15.55
CA TYR A 906 17.24 -13.93 14.53
C TYR A 906 18.18 -13.97 13.31
N VAL A 907 18.73 -12.82 12.88
CA VAL A 907 19.69 -12.75 11.76
C VAL A 907 21.16 -12.94 12.19
N GLY A 908 21.39 -13.53 13.36
CA GLY A 908 22.72 -13.99 13.80
C GLY A 908 23.66 -12.91 14.33
N ARG A 909 23.19 -11.69 14.63
CA ARG A 909 24.01 -10.57 15.13
C ARG A 909 24.11 -10.60 16.66
N GLY A 910 24.45 -11.75 17.24
CA GLY A 910 24.49 -11.99 18.68
C GLY A 910 25.33 -10.99 19.50
N HIS A 911 26.34 -10.35 18.89
CA HIS A 911 27.11 -9.27 19.53
C HIS A 911 26.25 -8.07 19.97
N VAL A 912 25.13 -7.80 19.28
CA VAL A 912 24.14 -6.77 19.70
C VAL A 912 23.51 -7.19 21.02
N PHE A 913 23.00 -8.42 21.09
CA PHE A 913 22.42 -8.99 22.30
C PHE A 913 23.43 -9.03 23.46
N ASP A 914 24.67 -9.45 23.20
CA ASP A 914 25.72 -9.51 24.21
C ASP A 914 26.07 -8.14 24.81
N ALA A 915 26.07 -7.08 24.00
CA ALA A 915 26.35 -5.71 24.44
C ALA A 915 25.27 -5.09 25.35
N LEU A 916 24.03 -5.59 25.32
CA LEU A 916 22.95 -5.10 26.17
C LEU A 916 23.18 -5.39 27.66
N PRO A 917 22.73 -4.54 28.58
CA PRO A 917 22.61 -4.92 29.99
C PRO A 917 21.58 -6.05 30.14
N GLU A 918 21.69 -6.83 31.21
CA GLU A 918 20.70 -7.88 31.53
C GLU A 918 19.30 -7.30 31.79
N ARG A 919 19.24 -6.11 32.43
CA ARG A 919 18.01 -5.37 32.71
C ARG A 919 18.26 -3.85 32.77
N PRO A 920 17.34 -3.00 32.29
CA PRO A 920 17.53 -1.55 32.25
C PRO A 920 17.34 -0.91 33.64
N ARG A 921 18.43 -0.77 34.42
CA ARG A 921 18.39 -0.25 35.80
C ARG A 921 18.14 1.26 35.91
N THR A 922 18.27 2.01 34.83
CA THR A 922 18.09 3.47 34.76
C THR A 922 17.52 3.85 33.40
N LEU A 923 16.62 4.84 33.38
CA LEU A 923 16.05 5.39 32.14
C LEU A 923 16.62 6.79 31.89
N PRO A 924 17.20 7.11 30.71
CA PRO A 924 17.53 8.50 30.34
C PRO A 924 16.31 9.45 30.27
N GLN A 925 15.11 8.93 29.96
CA GLN A 925 13.86 9.69 29.93
C GLN A 925 12.70 8.83 30.44
N TYR A 926 11.62 9.47 30.90
CA TYR A 926 10.38 8.79 31.29
C TYR A 926 9.36 8.90 30.16
N GLY A 927 8.52 7.88 29.99
CA GLY A 927 7.47 7.90 28.97
C GLY A 927 6.30 6.97 29.28
N CYS A 928 5.17 7.26 28.67
CA CYS A 928 3.96 6.46 28.80
C CYS A 928 3.07 6.59 27.56
N GLU A 929 2.34 5.52 27.27
CA GLU A 929 1.17 5.57 26.40
C GLU A 929 -0.07 5.83 27.26
N VAL A 930 -0.83 6.86 26.90
CA VAL A 930 -2.10 7.25 27.51
C VAL A 930 -3.21 6.78 26.57
N MET A 931 -3.72 5.58 26.80
CA MET A 931 -4.90 5.08 26.09
C MET A 931 -6.13 5.87 26.52
N LEU A 932 -6.90 6.34 25.55
CA LEU A 932 -8.02 7.24 25.76
C LEU A 932 -9.28 6.49 26.18
N VAL A 933 -10.04 7.07 27.11
CA VAL A 933 -11.31 6.51 27.60
C VAL A 933 -12.47 7.37 27.14
N SER A 934 -13.52 6.76 26.57
CA SER A 934 -14.83 7.39 26.38
C SER A 934 -15.78 6.99 27.50
N TYR A 935 -16.45 7.98 28.07
CA TYR A 935 -17.47 7.82 29.12
C TYR A 935 -18.90 7.84 28.57
N GLN A 936 -19.10 7.97 27.24
CA GLN A 936 -20.42 8.09 26.61
C GLN A 936 -20.50 7.48 25.21
N ASP A 937 -21.72 7.09 24.82
CA ASP A 937 -22.08 6.66 23.48
C ASP A 937 -22.53 7.87 22.63
N GLY A 938 -22.16 7.92 21.34
CA GLY A 938 -22.61 8.99 20.45
C GLY A 938 -21.89 9.01 19.10
N VAL A 939 -22.14 10.04 18.30
CA VAL A 939 -21.41 10.30 17.05
C VAL A 939 -20.39 11.43 17.28
N LEU A 940 -19.13 11.19 16.92
CA LEU A 940 -18.06 12.16 17.08
C LEU A 940 -18.24 13.32 16.09
N ARG A 941 -18.33 14.55 16.60
CA ARG A 941 -18.43 15.78 15.80
C ARG A 941 -17.16 16.63 15.82
N GLY A 942 -16.23 16.36 16.73
CA GLY A 942 -14.92 17.02 16.78
C GLY A 942 -14.07 16.55 17.97
N LEU A 943 -12.77 16.83 17.93
CA LEU A 943 -11.81 16.46 18.97
C LEU A 943 -11.10 17.71 19.56
N PRO A 944 -11.84 18.68 20.15
CA PRO A 944 -11.29 19.98 20.53
C PRO A 944 -10.09 19.89 21.50
N GLY A 945 -10.06 18.92 22.40
CA GLY A 945 -8.96 18.73 23.36
C GLY A 945 -7.62 18.36 22.71
N LEU A 946 -7.58 17.79 21.51
CA LEU A 946 -6.32 17.46 20.82
C LEU A 946 -5.49 18.72 20.49
N ALA A 947 -6.14 19.87 20.29
CA ALA A 947 -5.44 21.15 20.08
C ALA A 947 -4.78 21.71 21.35
N GLU A 948 -5.08 21.16 22.52
CA GLU A 948 -4.36 21.37 23.79
C GLU A 948 -3.27 20.30 23.97
N ILE A 949 -3.62 19.02 23.75
CA ILE A 949 -2.72 17.87 23.91
C ILE A 949 -1.49 17.97 23.00
N ASN A 950 -1.66 18.36 21.74
CA ASN A 950 -0.55 18.51 20.77
C ASN A 950 0.37 19.71 21.07
N LYS A 951 0.18 20.38 22.21
CA LYS A 951 1.04 21.45 22.76
C LYS A 951 1.55 21.12 24.17
N MET A 952 1.20 19.95 24.72
CA MET A 952 1.72 19.46 26.00
C MET A 952 3.23 19.27 25.92
N ARG A 953 3.92 19.50 27.04
CA ARG A 953 5.39 19.50 27.06
C ARG A 953 5.98 18.11 26.88
N SER A 954 5.23 17.07 27.25
CA SER A 954 5.62 15.69 27.03
C SER A 954 5.07 15.07 25.73
N PHE A 955 4.37 15.82 24.86
CA PHE A 955 3.74 15.23 23.67
C PHE A 955 4.75 14.68 22.65
N LEU A 956 4.58 13.41 22.25
CA LEU A 956 5.36 12.77 21.18
C LEU A 956 4.53 12.56 19.90
N ARG A 957 3.40 11.85 20.03
CA ARG A 957 2.53 11.40 18.93
C ARG A 957 1.12 11.14 19.47
N GLN A 958 0.14 11.18 18.59
CA GLN A 958 -1.23 10.71 18.83
C GLN A 958 -1.56 9.60 17.82
N ASP A 959 -2.30 8.59 18.25
CA ASP A 959 -2.72 7.46 17.44
C ASP A 959 -4.23 7.27 17.61
N MET A 960 -5.01 7.89 16.70
CA MET A 960 -6.46 8.01 16.84
C MET A 960 -7.20 6.91 16.08
N LEU A 961 -7.86 6.03 16.84
CA LEU A 961 -8.68 4.93 16.32
C LEU A 961 -10.11 5.34 15.95
N VAL A 962 -10.41 6.65 15.93
CA VAL A 962 -11.73 7.23 15.54
C VAL A 962 -11.57 8.57 14.81
N LYS A 963 -12.45 8.84 13.85
CA LYS A 963 -12.56 10.12 13.13
C LYS A 963 -13.93 10.78 13.30
N VAL A 964 -14.02 12.06 12.93
CA VAL A 964 -15.29 12.80 12.91
C VAL A 964 -16.28 12.11 11.96
N GLY A 965 -17.49 11.86 12.45
CA GLY A 965 -18.53 11.07 11.79
C GLY A 965 -18.67 9.64 12.33
N ASP A 966 -17.65 9.09 13.00
CA ASP A 966 -17.72 7.73 13.56
C ASP A 966 -18.59 7.66 14.82
N ARG A 967 -19.11 6.46 15.11
CA ARG A 967 -19.87 6.19 16.34
C ARG A 967 -18.96 5.66 17.44
N ILE A 968 -18.65 6.51 18.41
CA ILE A 968 -17.98 6.13 19.66
C ILE A 968 -18.98 5.44 20.61
N ARG A 969 -18.47 4.51 21.42
CA ARG A 969 -19.17 3.87 22.54
C ARG A 969 -18.41 4.14 23.83
N ARG A 970 -19.03 3.86 24.99
CA ARG A 970 -18.30 3.73 26.26
C ARG A 970 -17.17 2.69 26.13
N THR A 971 -15.96 3.04 26.56
CA THR A 971 -14.77 2.19 26.51
C THR A 971 -14.82 1.14 27.63
N ILE A 972 -14.76 -0.13 27.26
CA ILE A 972 -14.90 -1.31 28.15
C ILE A 972 -13.76 -2.34 27.97
N ASP A 973 -13.00 -2.23 26.88
CA ASP A 973 -11.91 -3.11 26.47
C ASP A 973 -10.94 -2.34 25.55
N MET A 974 -9.88 -2.99 25.05
CA MET A 974 -8.93 -2.37 24.12
C MET A 974 -9.56 -2.02 22.75
N PHE A 975 -10.60 -2.73 22.32
CA PHE A 975 -11.27 -2.54 21.03
C PHE A 975 -12.29 -1.39 21.02
N THR A 976 -12.60 -0.83 22.19
CA THR A 976 -13.50 0.32 22.39
C THR A 976 -12.76 1.58 22.87
N THR A 977 -11.42 1.54 22.86
CA THR A 977 -10.53 2.69 23.06
C THR A 977 -10.57 3.63 21.83
N PRO A 978 -10.86 4.94 21.97
CA PRO A 978 -10.89 5.86 20.83
C PRO A 978 -9.52 6.19 20.21
N GLY A 979 -8.42 5.83 20.87
CA GLY A 979 -7.05 6.08 20.44
C GLY A 979 -6.10 6.15 21.63
N SER A 980 -4.84 6.51 21.41
CA SER A 980 -3.87 6.78 22.46
C SER A 980 -2.98 7.99 22.17
N ILE A 981 -2.39 8.53 23.24
CA ILE A 981 -1.44 9.65 23.19
C ILE A 981 -0.11 9.16 23.78
N LEU A 982 0.96 9.28 23.01
CA LEU A 982 2.30 8.87 23.38
C LEU A 982 3.00 10.08 24.01
N LEU A 983 3.54 9.91 25.22
CA LEU A 983 4.20 10.97 25.97
C LEU A 983 5.63 10.58 26.41
N ILE A 984 6.57 11.52 26.34
CA ILE A 984 7.95 11.41 26.85
C ILE A 984 8.41 12.71 27.53
N HIS A 985 9.17 12.64 28.63
CA HIS A 985 9.90 13.79 29.17
C HIS A 985 11.07 13.35 30.08
N THR A 986 12.08 14.21 30.22
CA THR A 986 13.20 14.06 31.18
C THR A 986 12.80 14.29 32.65
N ASP A 987 11.53 14.62 32.92
CA ASP A 987 10.99 14.96 34.23
C ASP A 987 9.64 14.25 34.40
N PRO A 988 9.52 13.28 35.33
CA PRO A 988 8.30 12.51 35.48
C PRO A 988 7.15 13.36 36.05
N ALA A 989 7.42 14.48 36.73
CA ALA A 989 6.36 15.34 37.27
C ALA A 989 5.58 16.08 36.17
N ILE A 990 6.23 16.37 35.04
CA ILE A 990 5.62 16.96 33.85
C ILE A 990 4.81 15.90 33.10
N LEU A 991 5.39 14.72 32.88
CA LEU A 991 4.70 13.56 32.30
C LEU A 991 3.40 13.24 33.07
N ASP A 992 3.46 13.27 34.40
CA ASP A 992 2.30 13.08 35.28
C ASP A 992 1.28 14.22 35.24
N ALA A 993 1.71 15.46 35.02
CA ALA A 993 0.82 16.61 34.91
C ALA A 993 0.05 16.58 33.58
N ASP A 994 0.75 16.38 32.47
CA ASP A 994 0.17 16.25 31.13
C ASP A 994 -0.77 15.02 31.09
N ARG A 995 -0.35 13.87 31.64
CA ARG A 995 -1.19 12.67 31.77
C ARG A 995 -2.46 12.91 32.59
N ARG A 996 -2.39 13.61 33.73
CA ARG A 996 -3.59 14.00 34.51
C ARG A 996 -4.51 14.90 33.70
N ARG A 997 -3.94 15.88 32.98
CA ARG A 997 -4.69 16.83 32.17
C ARG A 997 -5.45 16.18 31.01
N ILE A 998 -4.90 15.12 30.40
CA ILE A 998 -5.64 14.31 29.41
C ILE A 998 -6.90 13.68 30.05
N ARG A 999 -6.82 13.16 31.29
CA ARG A 999 -8.00 12.59 31.99
C ARG A 999 -9.08 13.62 32.31
N GLU A 1000 -8.69 14.86 32.62
CA GLU A 1000 -9.64 15.96 32.77
C GLU A 1000 -10.37 16.25 31.44
N LEU A 1001 -9.64 16.23 30.32
CA LEU A 1001 -10.21 16.44 28.99
C LEU A 1001 -11.18 15.32 28.60
N GLU A 1002 -10.89 14.04 28.88
CA GLU A 1002 -11.80 12.91 28.55
C GLU A 1002 -13.23 13.08 29.10
N HIS A 1003 -13.38 13.75 30.24
CA HIS A 1003 -14.67 13.93 30.93
C HIS A 1003 -15.55 15.05 30.35
N GLY A 1004 -15.02 15.92 29.47
CA GLY A 1004 -15.82 17.04 28.94
C GLY A 1004 -15.12 18.05 28.01
N GLY A 1005 -13.85 17.86 27.66
CA GLY A 1005 -13.09 18.72 26.75
C GLY A 1005 -12.46 18.02 25.54
N LEU A 1006 -12.37 16.69 25.54
CA LEU A 1006 -11.70 15.92 24.47
C LEU A 1006 -12.62 15.62 23.29
N TYR A 1007 -13.83 15.12 23.56
CA TYR A 1007 -14.79 14.68 22.55
C TYR A 1007 -15.98 15.65 22.44
N ALA A 1008 -16.18 16.27 21.28
CA ALA A 1008 -17.45 16.92 20.94
C ALA A 1008 -18.38 15.86 20.33
N MET A 1009 -19.48 15.54 21.01
CA MET A 1009 -20.38 14.43 20.68
C MET A 1009 -21.79 14.93 20.37
N GLU A 1010 -22.43 14.32 19.37
CA GLU A 1010 -23.85 14.57 19.09
C GLU A 1010 -24.73 13.70 20.00
N THR A 1011 -25.37 14.33 20.98
CA THR A 1011 -26.37 13.69 21.83
C THR A 1011 -27.67 13.46 21.05
N ARG A 1012 -28.17 12.22 21.03
CA ARG A 1012 -29.55 11.97 20.64
C ARG A 1012 -30.50 12.52 21.71
N SER A 1013 -31.47 13.32 21.27
CA SER A 1013 -32.73 13.62 21.96
C SER A 1013 -33.65 12.40 21.94
#